data_AF-A0A932LII1-F1
#
_entry.id   AF-A0A932LII1-F1
#
_cell.length_a   1.000
_cell.length_b   1.000
_cell.length_c   1.000
_cell.angle_alpha   90.00
_cell.angle_beta   90.00
_cell.angle_gamma   90.00
#
_symmetry.space_group_name_H-M   'P 1'
#
loop_
_entity.id
_entity.type
_entity.pdbx_description
1 polymer ?
#
loop_
_entity_poly.entity_id
_entity_poly.type
_entity_poly.pdbx_seq_one_letter_code
_entity_poly.pdbx_strand_id
1 'polypeptide(L)'
;DLGRFKEDDTWVRYINRWKLEKADSSLKLSPPKNPITFYIESTTPKRYRHWVKQGLLYWNRAFEKVGIRDAIVVYQQDADTREHMEKDPEDVRYNFIRWLNNDAGTAIGPSRVHPLTGEILDADIILTDGWIRHFAKQHKEVLPSLAMEGFSPETLAWLDSHPNWDPRIRLAVPAERERLLAERAARGPQPFGGHPLATVDPTMIGSNEYDGLVGRISQVNGLCMAAQAKALDLGLLRMTLEVMDQAQEEEKEKKKKKEAKKEVNKDEPKPEEPKKDEAKKDEPKKEEPKKEEPKQDLLDGIPEDFIGPLIADLVAHEVGHTLGLRHNFKASSIYSLADINSEKVKGKAFAGSVMDYIPINFRMGEGTVQGDYAMIEVGPYDMWAIEYGYAADKDLKQIVDRVATPELLYGTDEDTWGPDPRSRRYDFSANPLDYAQSQMKLAKFHRERLVDKFVKEGDSWAKARRGYEMTLMLQVRSLSMMAGWVGGAYVNRDKKGDKNARLPLEVVPAKTQRDALGFVIENSFHPESFGLTPQLLQHLAVDQWLDEGGMRHFGSDEPDWPVHDRIMSIQASVLTMLMNPTTLRRVYDNEFRTPSDQDMLTLPELLDTITGSIWTELDKKPAERCTARKPWVSSLRRNLQREELERLIDLTLPDAGFTAAYKPIANLAVMKLREIKEKVGKALEEKALLDPYTVAHLSEAQVRIDKALDAQYIYNVHSLGGGRGPSILFLKEPNAPPQGN
;
A
#
# COMPACT_ATOMS: atom_id res chain seq x y z
N ASP A 1 26.10 24.16 34.83
CA ASP A 1 26.29 24.69 33.47
C ASP A 1 25.76 23.68 32.47
N LEU A 2 24.68 24.02 31.78
CA LEU A 2 24.07 23.16 30.75
C LEU A 2 24.76 23.32 29.38
N GLY A 3 25.64 24.31 29.22
CA GLY A 3 26.43 24.52 27.99
C GLY A 3 27.72 23.69 27.91
N ARG A 4 28.00 22.85 28.91
CA ARG A 4 29.22 22.02 28.98
C ARG A 4 29.08 20.64 28.35
N PHE A 5 27.86 20.20 28.06
CA PHE A 5 27.60 18.89 27.47
C PHE A 5 27.83 18.95 25.97
N LYS A 6 28.50 17.94 25.40
CA LYS A 6 28.54 17.76 23.96
C LYS A 6 27.22 17.14 23.51
N GLU A 7 26.90 17.23 22.22
CA GLU A 7 25.66 16.68 21.67
C GLU A 7 25.51 15.18 21.98
N ASP A 8 26.58 14.39 21.96
CA ASP A 8 26.53 12.97 22.33
C ASP A 8 26.29 12.73 23.84
N ASP A 9 26.60 13.72 24.69
CA ASP A 9 26.41 13.63 26.14
C ASP A 9 24.98 14.03 26.57
N THR A 10 24.18 14.61 25.68
CA THR A 10 22.82 15.08 25.99
C THR A 10 21.74 14.02 25.76
N TRP A 11 22.10 12.88 25.15
CA TRP A 11 21.16 11.81 24.83
C TRP A 11 21.64 10.44 25.31
N VAL A 12 20.84 9.76 26.12
CA VAL A 12 21.02 8.34 26.42
C VAL A 12 19.91 7.55 25.74
N ARG A 13 20.29 6.56 24.92
CA ARG A 13 19.34 5.66 24.25
C ARG A 13 19.42 4.28 24.86
N TYR A 14 18.35 3.85 25.51
CA TYR A 14 18.20 2.48 25.99
C TYR A 14 17.65 1.59 24.88
N ILE A 15 18.10 0.34 24.86
CA ILE A 15 17.37 -0.71 24.15
C ILE A 15 16.21 -1.16 25.05
N ASN A 16 15.02 -1.30 24.49
CA ASN A 16 13.89 -1.84 25.22
C ASN A 16 13.95 -3.37 25.11
N ARG A 17 14.01 -4.08 26.24
CA ARG A 17 14.05 -5.54 26.26
C ARG A 17 13.53 -6.12 27.57
N TRP A 18 13.08 -7.37 27.52
CA TRP A 18 12.79 -8.13 28.73
C TRP A 18 14.08 -8.52 29.46
N LYS A 19 14.00 -8.61 30.78
CA LYS A 19 15.11 -9.15 31.58
C LYS A 19 15.08 -10.68 31.57
N LEU A 20 15.83 -11.28 30.65
CA LEU A 20 15.97 -12.72 30.53
C LEU A 20 17.35 -13.20 30.94
N GLU A 21 17.39 -14.19 31.83
CA GLU A 21 18.59 -14.87 32.28
C GLU A 21 18.37 -16.37 32.21
N LYS A 22 19.37 -17.14 31.76
CA LYS A 22 19.31 -18.61 31.81
C LYS A 22 19.09 -19.08 33.25
N ALA A 23 18.21 -20.07 33.41
CA ALA A 23 18.03 -20.78 34.67
C ALA A 23 19.33 -21.47 35.10
N ASP A 24 20.01 -22.12 34.15
CA ASP A 24 21.36 -22.64 34.30
C ASP A 24 22.30 -21.98 33.28
N SER A 25 23.17 -21.09 33.75
CA SER A 25 24.12 -20.37 32.91
C SER A 25 25.25 -21.25 32.36
N SER A 26 25.47 -22.45 32.92
CA SER A 26 26.50 -23.38 32.45
C SER A 26 26.09 -24.13 31.18
N LEU A 27 24.78 -24.21 30.90
CA LEU A 27 24.26 -24.90 29.72
C LEU A 27 24.33 -24.00 28.48
N LYS A 28 24.68 -24.62 27.35
CA LYS A 28 24.62 -23.96 26.03
C LYS A 28 23.20 -23.45 25.73
N LEU A 29 22.20 -24.27 26.05
CA LEU A 29 20.78 -23.98 25.90
C LEU A 29 20.05 -24.29 27.22
N SER A 30 19.38 -23.30 27.81
CA SER A 30 18.65 -23.43 29.08
C SER A 30 17.32 -22.68 28.99
N PRO A 31 16.25 -23.13 29.67
CA PRO A 31 15.09 -22.26 29.91
C PRO A 31 15.51 -21.01 30.70
N PRO A 32 14.76 -19.90 30.62
CA PRO A 32 15.03 -18.72 31.44
C PRO A 32 14.59 -18.94 32.89
N LYS A 33 15.14 -18.16 33.84
CA LYS A 33 14.65 -18.10 35.22
C LYS A 33 13.20 -17.63 35.29
N ASN A 34 12.89 -16.59 34.52
CA ASN A 34 11.57 -16.01 34.38
C ASN A 34 11.24 -15.95 32.87
N PRO A 35 10.39 -16.85 32.34
CA PRO A 35 9.96 -16.79 30.95
C PRO A 35 9.00 -15.62 30.72
N ILE A 36 8.99 -15.08 29.51
CA ILE A 36 7.98 -14.13 29.04
C ILE A 36 6.69 -14.93 28.86
N THR A 37 5.74 -14.74 29.76
CA THR A 37 4.51 -15.53 29.79
C THR A 37 3.37 -14.71 29.21
N PHE A 38 2.74 -15.22 28.15
CA PHE A 38 1.53 -14.66 27.57
C PHE A 38 0.31 -15.54 27.84
N TYR A 39 -0.85 -14.90 28.03
CA TYR A 39 -2.15 -15.55 28.18
C TYR A 39 -3.06 -15.21 27.00
N ILE A 40 -3.59 -16.22 26.32
CA ILE A 40 -4.65 -16.03 25.32
C ILE A 40 -5.97 -15.81 26.05
N GLU A 41 -6.59 -14.65 25.85
CA GLU A 41 -7.87 -14.28 26.46
C GLU A 41 -8.98 -15.26 26.03
N SER A 42 -9.90 -15.57 26.94
CA SER A 42 -11.00 -16.50 26.68
C SER A 42 -11.95 -16.05 25.56
N THR A 43 -11.95 -14.77 25.20
CA THR A 43 -12.73 -14.17 24.09
C THR A 43 -12.18 -14.55 22.72
N THR A 44 -10.90 -14.93 22.63
CA THR A 44 -10.27 -15.35 21.37
C THR A 44 -11.01 -16.58 20.84
N PRO A 45 -11.52 -16.56 19.59
CA PRO A 45 -12.25 -17.70 19.04
C PRO A 45 -11.41 -18.98 19.07
N LYS A 46 -11.97 -20.08 19.62
CA LYS A 46 -11.27 -21.37 19.82
C LYS A 46 -10.50 -21.83 18.57
N ARG A 47 -11.08 -21.61 17.38
CA ARG A 47 -10.52 -21.96 16.07
C ARG A 47 -9.22 -21.21 15.70
N TYR A 48 -9.01 -20.01 16.23
CA TYR A 48 -7.81 -19.19 15.94
C TYR A 48 -6.71 -19.33 17.00
N ARG A 49 -7.01 -19.89 18.18
CA ARG A 49 -6.07 -19.96 19.31
C ARG A 49 -4.79 -20.71 18.98
N HIS A 50 -4.86 -21.74 18.14
CA HIS A 50 -3.67 -22.45 17.67
C HIS A 50 -2.71 -21.52 16.91
N TRP A 51 -3.22 -20.78 15.92
CA TRP A 51 -2.43 -19.88 15.10
C TRP A 51 -1.93 -18.66 15.87
N VAL A 52 -2.73 -18.14 16.79
CA VAL A 52 -2.32 -17.11 17.76
C VAL A 52 -1.14 -17.61 18.60
N LYS A 53 -1.23 -18.83 19.15
CA LYS A 53 -0.14 -19.44 19.91
C LYS A 53 1.11 -19.64 19.04
N GLN A 54 0.96 -20.06 17.78
CA GLN A 54 2.10 -20.25 16.87
C GLN A 54 2.87 -18.96 16.62
N GLY A 55 2.18 -17.85 16.31
CA GLY A 55 2.82 -16.56 16.08
C GLY A 55 3.64 -16.05 17.28
N LEU A 56 3.12 -16.25 18.49
CA LEU A 56 3.85 -16.00 19.74
C LEU A 56 5.14 -16.83 19.85
N LEU A 57 5.08 -18.10 19.46
CA LEU A 57 6.19 -19.04 19.61
C LEU A 57 7.27 -18.91 18.51
N TYR A 58 7.00 -18.25 17.38
CA TYR A 58 8.00 -18.04 16.31
C TYR A 58 9.29 -17.40 16.82
N TRP A 59 9.19 -16.50 17.78
CA TRP A 59 10.34 -15.80 18.37
C TRP A 59 11.24 -16.69 19.22
N ASN A 60 10.78 -17.85 19.71
CA ASN A 60 11.62 -18.76 20.48
C ASN A 60 12.83 -19.24 19.67
N ARG A 61 12.71 -19.37 18.34
CA ARG A 61 13.84 -19.69 17.47
C ARG A 61 14.97 -18.64 17.56
N ALA A 62 14.63 -17.36 17.69
CA ALA A 62 15.61 -16.29 17.87
C ALA A 62 16.29 -16.37 19.25
N PHE A 63 15.51 -16.68 20.30
CA PHE A 63 16.04 -16.87 21.65
C PHE A 63 16.93 -18.11 21.79
N GLU A 64 16.60 -19.21 21.11
CA GLU A 64 17.42 -20.42 21.10
C GLU A 64 18.82 -20.15 20.54
N LYS A 65 18.94 -19.23 19.57
CA LYS A 65 20.22 -18.80 19.00
C LYS A 65 21.11 -18.07 20.02
N VAL A 66 20.51 -17.38 21.01
CA VAL A 66 21.22 -16.80 22.16
C VAL A 66 21.31 -17.73 23.36
N GLY A 67 20.85 -18.99 23.21
CA GLY A 67 20.98 -20.04 24.22
C GLY A 67 19.86 -20.06 25.26
N ILE A 68 18.73 -19.41 24.98
CA ILE A 68 17.54 -19.44 25.84
C ILE A 68 16.44 -20.25 25.13
N ARG A 69 16.10 -21.42 25.68
CA ARG A 69 14.97 -22.23 25.18
C ARG A 69 13.68 -21.77 25.84
N ASP A 70 12.56 -21.87 25.15
CA ASP A 70 11.23 -21.58 25.73
C ASP A 70 11.19 -20.19 26.42
N ALA A 71 11.84 -19.19 25.80
CA ALA A 71 11.89 -17.83 26.32
C ALA A 71 10.48 -17.23 26.43
N ILE A 72 9.62 -17.53 25.47
CA ILE A 72 8.20 -17.21 25.45
C ILE A 72 7.41 -18.48 25.74
N VAL A 73 6.51 -18.39 26.73
CA VAL A 73 5.56 -19.45 27.10
C VAL A 73 4.14 -18.91 26.95
N VAL A 74 3.25 -19.72 26.38
CA VAL A 74 1.87 -19.31 26.10
C VAL A 74 0.89 -20.24 26.82
N TYR A 75 0.09 -19.64 27.69
CA TYR A 75 -1.07 -20.27 28.31
C TYR A 75 -2.36 -19.69 27.73
N GLN A 76 -3.49 -20.30 28.08
CA GLN A 76 -4.79 -19.89 27.59
C GLN A 76 -5.78 -19.85 28.73
N GLN A 77 -6.61 -18.82 28.76
CA GLN A 77 -7.79 -18.80 29.61
C GLN A 77 -8.86 -19.75 29.09
N ASP A 78 -9.37 -20.57 29.99
CA ASP A 78 -10.43 -21.52 29.67
C ASP A 78 -11.63 -21.29 30.59
N ALA A 79 -12.69 -20.74 30.01
CA ALA A 79 -13.92 -20.41 30.74
C ALA A 79 -14.66 -21.67 31.24
N ASP A 80 -14.48 -22.82 30.59
CA ASP A 80 -15.19 -24.06 30.90
C ASP A 80 -14.57 -24.73 32.14
N THR A 81 -13.23 -24.79 32.19
CA THR A 81 -12.45 -25.39 33.29
C THR A 81 -12.05 -24.39 34.37
N ARG A 82 -12.24 -23.08 34.11
CA ARG A 82 -11.77 -21.94 34.90
C ARG A 82 -10.24 -21.80 34.99
N GLU A 83 -9.48 -22.50 34.14
CA GLU A 83 -8.03 -22.38 34.11
C GLU A 83 -7.60 -20.97 33.70
N HIS A 84 -6.74 -20.36 34.52
CA HIS A 84 -6.20 -19.00 34.34
C HIS A 84 -7.23 -17.86 34.29
N MET A 85 -8.50 -18.13 34.59
CA MET A 85 -9.56 -17.13 34.64
C MET A 85 -9.42 -16.15 35.81
N GLU A 86 -8.56 -16.45 36.79
CA GLU A 86 -8.19 -15.54 37.88
C GLU A 86 -7.23 -14.42 37.47
N LYS A 87 -6.63 -14.50 36.28
CA LYS A 87 -5.73 -13.49 35.73
C LYS A 87 -6.53 -12.49 34.91
N ASP A 88 -6.40 -11.22 35.22
CA ASP A 88 -7.13 -10.15 34.55
C ASP A 88 -6.28 -9.56 33.41
N PRO A 89 -6.81 -9.40 32.18
CA PRO A 89 -6.12 -8.70 31.08
C PRO A 89 -5.76 -7.24 31.34
N GLU A 90 -6.31 -6.60 32.38
CA GLU A 90 -5.95 -5.23 32.78
C GLU A 90 -4.93 -5.19 33.95
N ASP A 91 -4.48 -6.35 34.43
CA ASP A 91 -3.46 -6.47 35.48
C ASP A 91 -2.05 -6.51 34.87
N VAL A 92 -1.28 -5.44 35.10
CA VAL A 92 0.08 -5.21 34.58
C VAL A 92 1.13 -6.28 34.95
N ARG A 93 0.76 -7.31 35.72
CA ARG A 93 1.62 -8.44 36.04
C ARG A 93 1.55 -9.56 35.00
N TYR A 94 0.56 -9.52 34.10
CA TYR A 94 0.29 -10.59 33.15
C TYR A 94 0.18 -10.02 31.73
N ASN A 95 0.95 -10.58 30.81
CA ASN A 95 0.86 -10.20 29.41
C ASN A 95 -0.31 -10.93 28.74
N PHE A 96 -1.19 -10.21 28.05
CA PHE A 96 -2.33 -10.81 27.37
C PHE A 96 -2.28 -10.63 25.85
N ILE A 97 -2.85 -11.60 25.14
CA ILE A 97 -3.34 -11.40 23.78
C ILE A 97 -4.86 -11.40 23.80
N ARG A 98 -5.42 -10.27 23.38
CA ARG A 98 -6.83 -9.93 23.45
C ARG A 98 -7.43 -9.90 22.06
N TRP A 99 -8.66 -10.39 21.97
CA TRP A 99 -9.40 -10.46 20.73
C TRP A 99 -10.63 -9.57 20.79
N LEU A 100 -10.58 -8.43 20.11
CA LEU A 100 -11.68 -7.48 20.06
C LEU A 100 -12.56 -7.76 18.85
N ASN A 101 -13.86 -7.92 19.12
CA ASN A 101 -14.86 -8.02 18.07
C ASN A 101 -15.35 -6.61 17.72
N ASN A 102 -14.62 -5.94 16.83
CA ASN A 102 -15.03 -4.68 16.24
C ASN A 102 -14.68 -4.72 14.74
N ASP A 103 -15.50 -4.06 13.91
CA ASP A 103 -15.30 -4.08 12.45
C ASP A 103 -14.13 -3.18 11.98
N ALA A 104 -13.15 -2.92 12.86
CA ALA A 104 -11.90 -2.24 12.51
C ALA A 104 -10.83 -3.28 12.16
N GLY A 105 -9.95 -3.01 11.19
CA GLY A 105 -8.81 -3.86 10.87
C GLY A 105 -7.53 -3.31 11.47
N THR A 106 -7.33 -3.49 12.78
CA THR A 106 -6.20 -2.92 13.53
C THR A 106 -5.59 -3.97 14.46
N ALA A 107 -4.28 -3.90 14.62
CA ALA A 107 -3.55 -4.67 15.62
C ALA A 107 -2.58 -3.72 16.33
N ILE A 108 -2.33 -3.91 17.62
CA ILE A 108 -1.31 -3.18 18.36
C ILE A 108 -0.65 -4.08 19.40
N GLY A 109 0.66 -3.90 19.60
CA GLY A 109 1.45 -4.53 20.66
C GLY A 109 2.14 -3.51 21.56
N PRO A 110 1.40 -2.69 22.35
CA PRO A 110 2.00 -1.79 23.32
C PRO A 110 2.81 -2.55 24.39
N SER A 111 3.83 -1.88 24.91
CA SER A 111 4.59 -2.36 26.07
C SER A 111 4.82 -1.22 27.06
N ARG A 112 4.89 -1.57 28.35
CA ARG A 112 5.24 -0.66 29.44
C ARG A 112 6.72 -0.85 29.76
N VAL A 113 7.49 0.22 29.60
CA VAL A 113 8.96 0.18 29.72
C VAL A 113 9.41 1.04 30.89
N HIS A 114 10.31 0.50 31.70
CA HIS A 114 10.95 1.25 32.76
C HIS A 114 11.86 2.35 32.17
N PRO A 115 11.55 3.64 32.37
CA PRO A 115 12.14 4.74 31.59
C PRO A 115 13.62 5.01 31.89
N LEU A 116 14.17 4.43 32.95
CA LEU A 116 15.58 4.58 33.34
C LEU A 116 16.45 3.37 32.98
N THR A 117 15.86 2.23 32.64
CA THR A 117 16.62 0.98 32.40
C THR A 117 16.34 0.37 31.03
N GLY A 118 15.23 0.73 30.38
CA GLY A 118 14.77 0.06 29.16
C GLY A 118 14.18 -1.33 29.40
N GLU A 119 13.99 -1.74 30.65
CA GLU A 119 13.36 -3.03 30.96
C GLU A 119 11.88 -2.98 30.60
N ILE A 120 11.44 -3.92 29.76
CA ILE A 120 10.03 -4.16 29.49
C ILE A 120 9.44 -4.87 30.71
N LEU A 121 8.39 -4.28 31.29
CA LEU A 121 7.75 -4.78 32.50
C LEU A 121 6.50 -5.59 32.20
N ASP A 122 5.81 -5.21 31.12
CA ASP A 122 4.48 -5.68 30.78
C ASP A 122 4.17 -5.35 29.31
N ALA A 123 3.36 -6.18 28.64
CA ALA A 123 2.94 -5.98 27.28
C ALA A 123 1.58 -6.63 26.98
N ASP A 124 0.75 -5.92 26.24
CA ASP A 124 -0.57 -6.37 25.83
C ASP A 124 -0.66 -6.35 24.30
N ILE A 125 -1.13 -7.44 23.70
CA ILE A 125 -1.39 -7.50 22.27
C ILE A 125 -2.89 -7.44 22.06
N ILE A 126 -3.35 -6.50 21.23
CA ILE A 126 -4.75 -6.34 20.88
C ILE A 126 -4.91 -6.63 19.39
N LEU A 127 -5.70 -7.65 19.07
CA LEU A 127 -6.09 -7.99 17.71
C LEU A 127 -7.57 -7.73 17.53
N THR A 128 -7.94 -7.06 16.45
CA THR A 128 -9.35 -6.98 16.04
C THR A 128 -9.63 -8.00 14.95
N ASP A 129 -10.88 -8.45 14.82
CA ASP A 129 -11.28 -9.39 13.78
C ASP A 129 -11.82 -8.71 12.51
N GLY A 130 -12.00 -7.39 12.52
CA GLY A 130 -12.48 -6.65 11.37
C GLY A 130 -11.60 -6.80 10.13
N TRP A 131 -10.29 -7.05 10.25
CA TRP A 131 -9.45 -7.34 9.07
C TRP A 131 -9.76 -8.71 8.42
N ILE A 132 -10.41 -9.63 9.13
CA ILE A 132 -10.86 -10.92 8.61
C ILE A 132 -12.25 -10.79 7.94
N ARG A 133 -13.09 -9.86 8.42
CA ARG A 133 -14.51 -9.78 8.06
C ARG A 133 -14.88 -8.57 7.19
N HIS A 134 -14.06 -7.52 7.13
CA HIS A 134 -14.53 -6.18 6.75
C HIS A 134 -13.74 -5.49 5.63
N PHE A 135 -14.38 -5.30 4.47
CA PHE A 135 -13.71 -4.81 3.25
C PHE A 135 -14.16 -3.41 2.78
N ALA A 136 -15.41 -3.01 2.99
CA ALA A 136 -15.97 -1.81 2.35
C ALA A 136 -15.44 -0.48 2.93
N LYS A 137 -15.12 -0.43 4.23
CA LYS A 137 -14.54 0.76 4.88
C LYS A 137 -13.18 1.14 4.29
N GLN A 138 -12.47 0.18 3.69
CA GLN A 138 -11.11 0.37 3.21
C GLN A 138 -11.04 1.21 1.94
N HIS A 139 -12.00 1.16 1.01
CA HIS A 139 -11.84 1.89 -0.26
C HIS A 139 -11.86 3.41 -0.08
N LYS A 140 -12.80 3.96 0.70
CA LYS A 140 -12.91 5.43 0.88
C LYS A 140 -11.81 5.99 1.79
N GLU A 141 -11.36 5.24 2.80
CA GLU A 141 -10.38 5.71 3.79
C GLU A 141 -8.92 5.36 3.43
N VAL A 142 -8.67 4.17 2.87
CA VAL A 142 -7.30 3.68 2.60
C VAL A 142 -6.76 4.19 1.28
N LEU A 143 -7.61 4.35 0.25
CA LEU A 143 -7.15 4.80 -1.07
C LEU A 143 -6.47 6.18 -1.04
N PRO A 144 -7.04 7.21 -0.36
CA PRO A 144 -6.33 8.46 -0.14
C PRO A 144 -5.02 8.27 0.62
N SER A 145 -4.99 7.45 1.67
CA SER A 145 -3.79 7.19 2.46
C SER A 145 -2.67 6.58 1.61
N LEU A 146 -2.99 5.57 0.78
CA LEU A 146 -2.06 4.95 -0.15
C LEU A 146 -1.51 5.92 -1.18
N ALA A 147 -2.35 6.83 -1.71
CA ALA A 147 -1.91 7.84 -2.67
C ALA A 147 -1.03 8.95 -2.05
N MET A 148 -1.04 9.06 -0.73
CA MET A 148 -0.20 9.99 0.05
C MET A 148 1.09 9.33 0.56
N GLU A 149 1.24 8.01 0.38
CA GLU A 149 2.39 7.26 0.87
C GLU A 149 3.70 7.83 0.30
N GLY A 150 4.67 8.08 1.17
CA GLY A 150 5.97 8.60 0.78
C GLY A 150 6.06 10.10 0.51
N PHE A 151 4.98 10.86 0.68
CA PHE A 151 5.03 12.31 0.56
C PHE A 151 5.78 12.95 1.72
N SER A 152 6.83 13.71 1.41
CA SER A 152 7.58 14.42 2.44
C SER A 152 6.71 15.44 3.20
N PRO A 153 7.08 15.83 4.44
CA PRO A 153 6.45 16.96 5.14
C PRO A 153 6.34 18.24 4.29
N GLU A 154 7.34 18.49 3.44
CA GLU A 154 7.37 19.58 2.47
C GLU A 154 6.21 19.48 1.46
N THR A 155 6.01 18.29 0.89
CA THR A 155 4.91 18.00 -0.04
C THR A 155 3.56 18.16 0.63
N LEU A 156 3.41 17.65 1.87
CA LEU A 156 2.15 17.77 2.62
C LEU A 156 1.78 19.23 2.89
N ALA A 157 2.75 20.05 3.29
CA ALA A 157 2.56 21.48 3.51
C ALA A 157 2.20 22.22 2.20
N TRP A 158 2.84 21.84 1.09
CA TRP A 158 2.50 22.40 -0.22
C TRP A 158 1.06 22.07 -0.63
N LEU A 159 0.63 20.80 -0.47
CA LEU A 159 -0.74 20.36 -0.77
C LEU A 159 -1.82 21.05 0.08
N ASP A 160 -1.50 21.46 1.31
CA ASP A 160 -2.43 22.26 2.14
C ASP A 160 -2.79 23.59 1.47
N SER A 161 -1.87 24.19 0.71
CA SER A 161 -2.10 25.41 -0.09
C SER A 161 -2.53 25.15 -1.55
N HIS A 162 -2.40 23.91 -2.02
CA HIS A 162 -2.71 23.49 -3.39
C HIS A 162 -3.72 22.32 -3.39
N PRO A 163 -4.95 22.51 -2.86
CA PRO A 163 -5.88 21.41 -2.64
C PRO A 163 -6.32 20.69 -3.93
N ASN A 164 -6.25 21.34 -5.09
CA ASN A 164 -6.53 20.71 -6.39
C ASN A 164 -5.50 19.63 -6.77
N TRP A 165 -4.34 19.62 -6.12
CA TRP A 165 -3.32 18.58 -6.28
C TRP A 165 -3.44 17.47 -5.25
N ASP A 166 -4.21 17.66 -4.18
CA ASP A 166 -4.20 16.77 -3.02
C ASP A 166 -5.02 15.49 -3.26
N PRO A 167 -4.41 14.29 -3.31
CA PRO A 167 -5.12 13.03 -3.48
C PRO A 167 -6.28 12.83 -2.49
N ARG A 168 -6.19 13.38 -1.28
CA ARG A 168 -7.28 13.30 -0.28
C ARG A 168 -8.53 14.04 -0.69
N ILE A 169 -8.38 15.14 -1.44
CA ILE A 169 -9.49 15.90 -2.02
C ILE A 169 -9.91 15.29 -3.36
N ARG A 170 -8.94 14.85 -4.17
CA ARG A 170 -9.22 14.30 -5.50
C ARG A 170 -9.98 12.98 -5.43
N LEU A 171 -9.56 12.05 -4.58
CA LEU A 171 -10.19 10.72 -4.42
C LEU A 171 -11.50 10.76 -3.62
N ALA A 172 -11.80 11.86 -2.94
CA ALA A 172 -13.08 12.06 -2.27
C ALA A 172 -14.22 12.16 -3.28
N VAL A 173 -15.41 11.71 -2.85
CA VAL A 173 -16.63 11.85 -3.65
C VAL A 173 -16.94 13.33 -3.88
N PRO A 174 -17.44 13.73 -5.07
CA PRO A 174 -17.65 15.16 -5.38
C PRO A 174 -18.46 15.92 -4.32
N ALA A 175 -19.48 15.28 -3.72
CA ALA A 175 -20.33 15.88 -2.69
C ALA A 175 -19.58 16.21 -1.38
N GLU A 176 -18.45 15.57 -1.10
CA GLU A 176 -17.67 15.79 0.13
C GLU A 176 -16.53 16.81 -0.04
N ARG A 177 -16.14 17.11 -1.29
CA ARG A 177 -14.95 17.93 -1.56
C ARG A 177 -15.04 19.32 -0.94
N GLU A 178 -16.18 20.01 -1.08
CA GLU A 178 -16.40 21.34 -0.49
C GLU A 178 -16.35 21.31 1.04
N ARG A 179 -16.89 20.25 1.67
CA ARG A 179 -16.81 20.08 3.12
C ARG A 179 -15.36 19.90 3.57
N LEU A 180 -14.59 19.03 2.90
CA LEU A 180 -13.18 18.80 3.21
C LEU A 180 -12.34 20.07 3.03
N LEU A 181 -12.62 20.85 1.99
CA LEU A 181 -11.98 22.15 1.74
C LEU A 181 -12.32 23.15 2.85
N ALA A 182 -13.58 23.24 3.27
CA ALA A 182 -14.01 24.11 4.35
C ALA A 182 -13.38 23.72 5.69
N GLU A 183 -13.33 22.42 6.00
CA GLU A 183 -12.66 21.89 7.19
C GLU A 183 -11.16 22.21 7.19
N ARG A 184 -10.49 22.04 6.06
CA ARG A 184 -9.08 22.44 5.90
C ARG A 184 -8.90 23.94 6.08
N ALA A 185 -9.75 24.75 5.47
CA ALA A 185 -9.68 26.21 5.59
C ALA A 185 -9.88 26.67 7.05
N ALA A 186 -10.81 26.03 7.77
CA ALA A 186 -11.06 26.30 9.19
C ALA A 186 -9.88 25.86 10.08
N ARG A 187 -9.24 24.72 9.76
CA ARG A 187 -8.08 24.19 10.48
C ARG A 187 -6.84 25.07 10.34
N GLY A 188 -6.68 25.74 9.20
CA GLY A 188 -5.49 26.53 8.88
C GLY A 188 -4.23 25.67 8.60
N PRO A 189 -3.10 26.31 8.26
CA PRO A 189 -1.85 25.62 7.96
C PRO A 189 -1.34 24.87 9.19
N GLN A 190 -0.98 23.60 8.99
CA GLN A 190 -0.50 22.74 10.07
C GLN A 190 1.03 22.68 10.09
N PRO A 191 1.65 22.49 11.28
CA PRO A 191 3.06 22.16 11.38
C PRO A 191 3.38 20.96 10.47
N PHE A 192 4.42 21.09 9.64
CA PHE A 192 4.85 20.03 8.71
C PHE A 192 3.73 19.50 7.79
N GLY A 193 2.71 20.31 7.47
CA GLY A 193 1.57 19.89 6.64
C GLY A 193 0.63 18.89 7.32
N GLY A 194 0.64 18.84 8.65
CA GLY A 194 -0.15 17.88 9.43
C GLY A 194 0.50 16.50 9.51
N HIS A 195 1.83 16.44 9.31
CA HIS A 195 2.60 15.21 9.47
C HIS A 195 2.38 14.61 10.87
N PRO A 196 2.13 13.30 11.02
CA PRO A 196 1.82 12.69 12.33
C PRO A 196 2.87 12.93 13.42
N LEU A 197 4.16 13.04 13.08
CA LEU A 197 5.21 13.37 14.05
C LEU A 197 5.11 14.79 14.64
N ALA A 198 4.35 15.68 14.00
CA ALA A 198 4.22 17.08 14.38
C ALA A 198 2.93 17.39 15.15
N THR A 199 2.00 16.44 15.25
CA THR A 199 0.68 16.64 15.87
C THR A 199 0.70 16.42 17.39
N VAL A 200 1.82 16.67 18.05
CA VAL A 200 1.94 16.53 19.50
C VAL A 200 1.25 17.71 20.17
N ASP A 201 0.35 17.46 21.12
CA ASP A 201 -0.31 18.50 21.91
C ASP A 201 0.70 19.16 22.87
N PRO A 202 1.07 20.44 22.65
CA PRO A 202 2.04 21.12 23.49
C PRO A 202 1.49 21.43 24.89
N THR A 203 0.17 21.35 25.11
CA THR A 203 -0.44 21.57 26.44
C THR A 203 -0.13 20.44 27.43
N MET A 204 0.32 19.29 26.92
CA MET A 204 0.79 18.15 27.72
C MET A 204 2.27 18.28 28.12
N ILE A 205 2.95 19.36 27.71
CA ILE A 205 4.31 19.71 28.14
C ILE A 205 4.17 20.60 29.39
N GLY A 206 3.84 19.99 30.54
CA GLY A 206 3.80 20.70 31.82
C GLY A 206 5.20 21.04 32.37
N SER A 207 5.26 21.51 33.63
CA SER A 207 6.48 21.98 34.30
C SER A 207 6.96 21.12 35.48
N ASN A 208 6.29 19.99 35.77
CA ASN A 208 6.69 19.03 36.82
C ASN A 208 7.88 18.16 36.40
N GLU A 209 8.48 17.47 37.37
CA GLU A 209 9.64 16.57 37.17
C GLU A 209 9.38 15.38 36.23
N TYR A 210 8.10 15.04 36.01
CA TYR A 210 7.65 14.02 35.04
C TYR A 210 6.98 14.63 33.79
N ASP A 211 6.88 15.96 33.71
CA ASP A 211 6.39 16.64 32.54
C ASP A 211 7.51 16.73 31.49
N GLY A 212 7.19 16.49 30.22
CA GLY A 212 8.20 16.24 29.17
C GLY A 212 8.57 14.76 28.98
N LEU A 213 7.80 13.83 29.56
CA LEU A 213 7.74 12.44 29.08
C LEU A 213 7.07 12.35 27.68
N VAL A 214 6.28 13.35 27.30
CA VAL A 214 5.82 13.57 25.92
C VAL A 214 7.05 13.78 25.03
N GLY A 215 7.29 12.84 24.10
CA GLY A 215 8.47 12.85 23.24
C GLY A 215 9.69 12.11 23.80
N ARG A 216 9.63 11.54 25.02
CA ARG A 216 10.56 10.43 25.34
C ARG A 216 10.15 9.27 24.45
N ILE A 217 10.99 8.99 23.45
CA ILE A 217 10.79 8.02 22.37
C ILE A 217 10.87 6.58 22.90
N SER A 218 10.25 6.28 24.04
CA SER A 218 9.88 4.93 24.40
C SER A 218 8.59 4.59 23.65
N GLN A 219 8.72 4.52 22.33
CA GLN A 219 7.76 3.99 21.36
C GLN A 219 6.45 4.77 21.20
N VAL A 220 6.38 5.61 20.16
CA VAL A 220 5.11 5.84 19.45
C VAL A 220 4.83 4.56 18.63
N ASN A 221 4.41 3.48 19.29
CA ASN A 221 3.86 2.29 18.63
C ASN A 221 2.32 2.43 18.47
N GLY A 222 1.79 3.65 18.53
CA GLY A 222 0.38 3.92 18.80
C GLY A 222 -0.60 3.57 17.70
N LEU A 223 -0.15 3.25 16.48
CA LEU A 223 -1.03 2.86 15.39
C LEU A 223 -0.31 1.93 14.40
N CYS A 224 -0.32 0.62 14.68
CA CYS A 224 0.13 -0.38 13.70
C CYS A 224 -0.97 -0.62 12.66
N MET A 225 -0.59 -0.52 11.38
CA MET A 225 -1.49 -0.62 10.23
C MET A 225 -1.24 -1.90 9.41
N ALA A 226 -0.41 -2.82 9.90
CA ALA A 226 -0.12 -4.10 9.24
C ALA A 226 -1.39 -4.88 8.89
N ALA A 227 -2.38 -4.88 9.80
CA ALA A 227 -3.65 -5.55 9.62
C ALA A 227 -4.50 -4.96 8.48
N GLN A 228 -4.32 -3.69 8.12
CA GLN A 228 -5.14 -3.04 7.10
C GLN A 228 -4.87 -3.58 5.70
N ALA A 229 -3.60 -3.73 5.31
CA ALA A 229 -3.27 -4.29 4.01
C ALA A 229 -3.64 -5.77 3.90
N LYS A 230 -3.46 -6.54 5.00
CA LYS A 230 -3.88 -7.95 5.04
C LYS A 230 -5.39 -8.10 4.80
N ALA A 231 -6.22 -7.17 5.26
CA ALA A 231 -7.66 -7.22 4.99
C ALA A 231 -7.99 -7.04 3.49
N LEU A 232 -7.34 -6.09 2.80
CA LEU A 232 -7.53 -5.91 1.36
C LEU A 232 -7.15 -7.19 0.61
N ASP A 233 -5.97 -7.72 0.92
CA ASP A 233 -5.41 -8.89 0.26
C ASP A 233 -6.28 -10.13 0.54
N LEU A 234 -6.84 -10.26 1.75
CA LEU A 234 -7.76 -11.34 2.11
C LEU A 234 -9.07 -11.25 1.34
N GLY A 235 -9.63 -10.05 1.18
CA GLY A 235 -10.84 -9.83 0.39
C GLY A 235 -10.63 -10.25 -1.06
N LEU A 236 -9.51 -9.83 -1.64
CA LEU A 236 -9.13 -10.18 -3.00
C LEU A 236 -8.96 -11.68 -3.19
N LEU A 237 -8.33 -12.34 -2.23
CA LEU A 237 -8.21 -13.79 -2.26
C LEU A 237 -9.58 -14.47 -2.19
N ARG A 238 -10.49 -14.04 -1.29
CA ARG A 238 -11.85 -14.59 -1.24
C ARG A 238 -12.54 -14.47 -2.59
N MET A 239 -12.43 -13.31 -3.24
CA MET A 239 -12.90 -13.13 -4.61
C MET A 239 -12.21 -14.10 -5.59
N THR A 240 -10.92 -14.35 -5.44
CA THR A 240 -10.17 -15.30 -6.27
C THR A 240 -10.63 -16.73 -6.11
N LEU A 241 -10.72 -17.22 -4.87
CA LEU A 241 -11.20 -18.57 -4.57
C LEU A 241 -12.63 -18.76 -5.08
N GLU A 242 -13.51 -17.78 -4.86
CA GLU A 242 -14.88 -17.85 -5.34
C GLU A 242 -14.97 -17.96 -6.88
N VAL A 243 -14.18 -17.15 -7.60
CA VAL A 243 -14.10 -17.20 -9.07
C VAL A 243 -13.51 -18.53 -9.56
N MET A 244 -12.52 -19.09 -8.85
CA MET A 244 -11.89 -20.36 -9.19
C MET A 244 -12.80 -21.56 -8.95
N ASP A 245 -13.49 -21.60 -7.80
CA ASP A 245 -14.44 -22.65 -7.44
C ASP A 245 -15.56 -22.75 -8.48
N GLN A 246 -16.11 -21.60 -8.90
CA GLN A 246 -17.13 -21.56 -9.94
C GLN A 246 -16.62 -22.09 -11.29
N ALA A 247 -15.38 -21.78 -11.66
CA ALA A 247 -14.79 -22.33 -12.88
C ALA A 247 -14.66 -23.85 -12.81
N GLN A 248 -14.30 -24.41 -11.65
CA GLN A 248 -14.22 -25.86 -11.44
C GLN A 248 -15.61 -26.52 -11.44
N GLU A 249 -16.62 -25.91 -10.83
CA GLU A 249 -18.00 -26.42 -10.84
C GLU A 249 -18.56 -26.49 -12.26
N GLU A 250 -18.35 -25.46 -13.08
CA GLU A 250 -18.75 -25.47 -14.49
C GLU A 250 -18.04 -26.56 -15.31
N GLU A 251 -16.76 -26.83 -15.03
CA GLU A 251 -16.06 -27.95 -15.65
C GLU A 251 -16.64 -29.30 -15.22
N LYS A 252 -16.95 -29.47 -13.93
CA LYS A 252 -17.59 -30.67 -13.38
C LYS A 252 -18.98 -30.87 -14.02
N GLU A 253 -19.76 -29.81 -14.20
CA GLU A 253 -21.04 -29.86 -14.93
C GLU A 253 -20.88 -30.19 -16.40
N LYS A 254 -19.91 -29.59 -17.10
CA LYS A 254 -19.63 -29.88 -18.51
C LYS A 254 -19.22 -31.34 -18.70
N LYS A 255 -18.45 -31.91 -17.76
CA LYS A 255 -18.09 -33.34 -17.73
C LYS A 255 -19.33 -34.21 -17.51
N LYS A 256 -20.18 -33.91 -16.50
CA LYS A 256 -21.44 -34.63 -16.27
C LYS A 256 -22.39 -34.57 -17.47
N LYS A 257 -22.54 -33.41 -18.12
CA LYS A 257 -23.38 -33.25 -19.34
C LYS A 257 -22.79 -34.02 -20.54
N LYS A 258 -21.47 -34.13 -20.66
CA LYS A 258 -20.80 -34.98 -21.67
C LYS A 258 -20.97 -36.47 -21.39
N GLU A 259 -20.97 -36.89 -20.13
CA GLU A 259 -21.20 -38.28 -19.72
C GLU A 259 -22.66 -38.69 -19.91
N ALA A 260 -23.61 -37.83 -19.50
CA ALA A 260 -25.04 -38.06 -19.74
C ALA A 260 -25.39 -38.16 -21.23
N LYS A 261 -24.76 -37.32 -22.09
CA LYS A 261 -24.91 -37.44 -23.56
C LYS A 261 -24.30 -38.71 -24.13
N LYS A 262 -23.29 -39.32 -23.48
CA LYS A 262 -22.72 -40.62 -23.88
C LYS A 262 -23.58 -41.81 -23.44
N GLU A 263 -24.35 -41.68 -22.36
CA GLU A 263 -25.29 -42.71 -21.93
C GLU A 263 -26.58 -42.71 -22.76
N VAL A 264 -27.09 -41.54 -23.17
CA VAL A 264 -28.30 -41.44 -24.01
C VAL A 264 -28.07 -41.92 -25.44
N ASN A 265 -26.83 -41.86 -25.96
CA ASN A 265 -26.49 -42.34 -27.32
C ASN A 265 -26.22 -43.85 -27.42
N LYS A 266 -26.59 -44.64 -26.40
CA LYS A 266 -26.53 -46.12 -26.45
C LYS A 266 -27.83 -46.80 -26.91
N ASP A 267 -28.92 -46.05 -27.11
CA ASP A 267 -30.24 -46.59 -27.45
C ASP A 267 -30.69 -46.34 -28.90
N GLU A 268 -29.75 -46.22 -29.86
CA GLU A 268 -30.09 -46.28 -31.30
C GLU A 268 -29.72 -47.65 -31.91
N PRO A 269 -30.63 -48.28 -32.69
CA PRO A 269 -30.43 -49.65 -33.18
C PRO A 269 -29.42 -49.68 -34.34
N LYS A 270 -28.38 -50.49 -34.22
CA LYS A 270 -27.50 -50.85 -35.35
C LYS A 270 -28.07 -52.06 -36.11
N PRO A 271 -27.98 -52.11 -37.45
CA PRO A 271 -28.40 -53.27 -38.23
C PRO A 271 -27.45 -54.48 -38.11
N GLU A 272 -28.04 -55.67 -38.17
CA GLU A 272 -27.47 -57.04 -38.36
C GLU A 272 -26.45 -57.08 -39.52
N GLU A 273 -25.39 -57.91 -39.65
CA GLU A 273 -24.77 -59.11 -39.03
C GLU A 273 -23.34 -59.22 -39.70
N PRO A 274 -22.44 -60.24 -39.51
CA PRO A 274 -22.57 -61.51 -38.81
C PRO A 274 -21.47 -61.83 -37.78
N LYS A 275 -21.77 -62.89 -37.03
CA LYS A 275 -21.04 -63.51 -35.92
C LYS A 275 -19.63 -64.00 -36.29
N LYS A 276 -18.69 -63.78 -35.37
CA LYS A 276 -17.56 -64.67 -35.11
C LYS A 276 -17.46 -64.92 -33.61
N ASP A 277 -17.63 -66.19 -33.26
CA ASP A 277 -17.51 -66.74 -31.92
C ASP A 277 -16.06 -66.64 -31.42
N GLU A 278 -15.83 -65.92 -30.32
CA GLU A 278 -14.78 -66.26 -29.37
C GLU A 278 -15.25 -65.93 -27.93
N ALA A 279 -15.25 -66.96 -27.09
CA ALA A 279 -15.71 -66.95 -25.72
C ALA A 279 -14.88 -66.00 -24.83
N LYS A 280 -15.55 -65.02 -24.21
CA LYS A 280 -14.99 -64.21 -23.12
C LYS A 280 -15.38 -64.82 -21.77
N LYS A 281 -14.38 -65.12 -20.96
CA LYS A 281 -14.50 -65.31 -19.50
C LYS A 281 -14.88 -63.99 -18.85
N ASP A 282 -15.86 -64.05 -17.96
CA ASP A 282 -16.25 -62.99 -17.04
C ASP A 282 -15.10 -62.66 -16.07
N GLU A 283 -14.58 -61.44 -16.14
CA GLU A 283 -13.87 -60.80 -15.03
C GLU A 283 -14.69 -59.60 -14.55
N PRO A 284 -14.95 -59.47 -13.24
CA PRO A 284 -15.71 -58.35 -12.71
C PRO A 284 -14.91 -57.06 -12.89
N LYS A 285 -15.56 -56.04 -13.47
CA LYS A 285 -15.07 -54.66 -13.49
C LYS A 285 -14.74 -54.23 -12.05
N LYS A 286 -13.46 -54.04 -11.76
CA LYS A 286 -13.03 -53.24 -10.61
C LYS A 286 -13.55 -51.82 -10.80
N GLU A 287 -14.49 -51.42 -9.95
CA GLU A 287 -14.76 -50.01 -9.70
C GLU A 287 -13.47 -49.39 -9.16
N GLU A 288 -12.86 -48.47 -9.92
CA GLU A 288 -11.79 -47.64 -9.41
C GLU A 288 -12.38 -46.78 -8.28
N PRO A 289 -11.77 -46.76 -7.09
CA PRO A 289 -12.26 -45.93 -6.00
C PRO A 289 -12.18 -44.47 -6.42
N LYS A 290 -13.31 -43.75 -6.31
CA LYS A 290 -13.33 -42.29 -6.35
C LYS A 290 -12.29 -41.79 -5.35
N LYS A 291 -11.22 -41.16 -5.83
CA LYS A 291 -10.38 -40.32 -4.98
C LYS A 291 -11.28 -39.21 -4.45
N GLU A 292 -11.72 -39.34 -3.20
CA GLU A 292 -12.23 -38.20 -2.45
C GLU A 292 -11.09 -37.19 -2.39
N GLU A 293 -11.29 -36.02 -3.02
CA GLU A 293 -10.41 -34.86 -2.82
C GLU A 293 -10.35 -34.61 -1.31
N PRO A 294 -9.16 -34.42 -0.71
CA PRO A 294 -9.07 -34.16 0.72
C PRO A 294 -9.93 -32.94 1.05
N LYS A 295 -10.88 -33.08 1.98
CA LYS A 295 -11.64 -31.95 2.49
C LYS A 295 -10.64 -30.95 3.07
N GLN A 296 -10.51 -29.80 2.42
CA GLN A 296 -9.69 -28.71 2.90
C GLN A 296 -10.35 -28.16 4.17
N ASP A 297 -9.62 -28.12 5.28
CA ASP A 297 -10.12 -27.53 6.52
C ASP A 297 -10.34 -26.03 6.30
N LEU A 298 -11.53 -25.54 6.65
CA LEU A 298 -11.94 -24.15 6.45
C LEU A 298 -12.07 -23.43 7.81
N LEU A 299 -11.49 -22.24 7.88
CA LEU A 299 -11.67 -21.26 8.95
C LEU A 299 -12.48 -20.07 8.42
N ASP A 300 -13.72 -19.93 8.88
CA ASP A 300 -14.66 -18.87 8.45
C ASP A 300 -14.80 -18.76 6.93
N GLY A 301 -14.88 -19.92 6.26
CA GLY A 301 -15.06 -20.01 4.80
C GLY A 301 -13.78 -19.77 3.98
N ILE A 302 -12.62 -19.69 4.63
CA ILE A 302 -11.30 -19.59 3.98
C ILE A 302 -10.48 -20.82 4.33
N PRO A 303 -9.69 -21.39 3.41
CA PRO A 303 -8.75 -22.45 3.74
C PRO A 303 -7.84 -22.16 4.93
N GLU A 304 -7.77 -23.08 5.88
CA GLU A 304 -6.97 -22.93 7.10
C GLU A 304 -5.47 -22.79 6.81
N ASP A 305 -4.97 -23.56 5.85
CA ASP A 305 -3.59 -23.50 5.35
C ASP A 305 -3.22 -22.14 4.73
N PHE A 306 -4.22 -21.30 4.45
CA PHE A 306 -4.05 -19.93 4.01
C PHE A 306 -4.18 -18.92 5.17
N ILE A 307 -5.32 -18.89 5.87
CA ILE A 307 -5.61 -17.84 6.86
C ILE A 307 -4.84 -18.04 8.17
N GLY A 308 -4.56 -19.28 8.53
CA GLY A 308 -3.80 -19.63 9.72
C GLY A 308 -2.42 -18.98 9.77
N PRO A 309 -1.55 -19.20 8.76
CA PRO A 309 -0.26 -18.53 8.67
C PRO A 309 -0.33 -17.00 8.71
N LEU A 310 -1.36 -16.38 8.13
CA LEU A 310 -1.54 -14.92 8.17
C LEU A 310 -1.83 -14.38 9.56
N ILE A 311 -2.63 -15.12 10.34
CA ILE A 311 -2.88 -14.81 11.76
C ILE A 311 -1.58 -14.94 12.55
N ALA A 312 -0.83 -16.04 12.34
CA ALA A 312 0.44 -16.26 13.03
C ALA A 312 1.47 -15.17 12.70
N ASP A 313 1.59 -14.77 11.43
CA ASP A 313 2.44 -13.67 10.97
C ASP A 313 2.09 -12.34 11.64
N LEU A 314 0.80 -11.95 11.63
CA LEU A 314 0.35 -10.72 12.29
C LEU A 314 0.61 -10.76 13.80
N VAL A 315 0.37 -11.90 14.45
CA VAL A 315 0.70 -12.05 15.88
C VAL A 315 2.20 -11.95 16.11
N ALA A 316 3.03 -12.56 15.26
CA ALA A 316 4.48 -12.49 15.36
C ALA A 316 4.99 -11.04 15.22
N HIS A 317 4.38 -10.24 14.33
CA HIS A 317 4.64 -8.81 14.20
C HIS A 317 4.39 -8.06 15.52
N GLU A 318 3.21 -8.22 16.11
CA GLU A 318 2.87 -7.55 17.37
C GLU A 318 3.77 -8.01 18.52
N VAL A 319 4.14 -9.29 18.56
CA VAL A 319 5.11 -9.81 19.53
C VAL A 319 6.48 -9.16 19.35
N GLY A 320 6.91 -8.87 18.13
CA GLY A 320 8.15 -8.13 17.91
C GLY A 320 8.14 -6.75 18.59
N HIS A 321 7.01 -6.05 18.57
CA HIS A 321 6.85 -4.81 19.34
C HIS A 321 6.95 -5.03 20.84
N THR A 322 6.35 -6.10 21.37
CA THR A 322 6.46 -6.46 22.79
C THR A 322 7.86 -6.93 23.19
N LEU A 323 8.74 -7.24 22.23
CA LEU A 323 10.16 -7.53 22.44
C LEU A 323 11.06 -6.29 22.28
N GLY A 324 10.48 -5.13 21.97
CA GLY A 324 11.18 -3.85 21.83
C GLY A 324 11.58 -3.47 20.40
N LEU A 325 11.18 -4.26 19.40
CA LEU A 325 11.50 -3.97 17.99
C LEU A 325 10.54 -2.93 17.41
N ARG A 326 11.09 -2.11 16.50
CA ARG A 326 10.33 -1.18 15.66
C ARG A 326 10.04 -1.81 14.32
N HIS A 327 9.14 -1.19 13.55
CA HIS A 327 8.90 -1.58 12.17
C HIS A 327 10.19 -1.59 11.34
N ASN A 328 10.30 -2.52 10.39
CA ASN A 328 11.39 -2.59 9.42
C ASN A 328 10.84 -2.67 7.99
N PHE A 329 10.54 -1.54 7.38
CA PHE A 329 9.96 -1.42 6.04
C PHE A 329 10.91 -1.73 4.89
N LYS A 330 12.18 -2.12 5.17
CA LYS A 330 13.10 -2.60 4.13
C LYS A 330 13.15 -4.11 4.01
N ALA A 331 12.47 -4.83 4.89
CA ALA A 331 12.66 -6.26 5.02
C ALA A 331 12.17 -7.04 3.80
N SER A 332 11.16 -6.54 3.10
CA SER A 332 10.61 -7.10 1.88
C SER A 332 11.62 -7.12 0.71
N SER A 333 12.66 -6.29 0.76
CA SER A 333 13.57 -6.01 -0.37
C SER A 333 14.73 -7.00 -0.55
N ILE A 334 14.82 -8.06 0.26
CA ILE A 334 16.01 -8.95 0.27
C ILE A 334 15.90 -10.19 -0.63
N TYR A 335 14.70 -10.57 -1.08
CA TYR A 335 14.48 -11.71 -1.98
C TYR A 335 13.67 -11.29 -3.21
N SER A 336 14.01 -11.81 -4.40
CA SER A 336 13.22 -11.58 -5.60
C SER A 336 11.87 -12.30 -5.53
N LEU A 337 10.86 -11.83 -6.27
CA LEU A 337 9.55 -12.51 -6.31
C LEU A 337 9.65 -13.97 -6.78
N ALA A 338 10.63 -14.27 -7.64
CA ALA A 338 10.94 -15.61 -8.10
C ALA A 338 11.56 -16.48 -7.01
N ASP A 339 12.48 -15.94 -6.19
CA ASP A 339 13.04 -16.66 -5.04
C ASP A 339 11.95 -17.01 -4.02
N ILE A 340 11.10 -16.04 -3.68
CA ILE A 340 9.97 -16.20 -2.74
C ILE A 340 9.05 -17.34 -3.20
N ASN A 341 8.83 -17.46 -4.52
CA ASN A 341 7.98 -18.47 -5.13
C ASN A 341 8.78 -19.65 -5.71
N SER A 342 9.73 -20.15 -4.91
CA SER A 342 10.57 -21.31 -5.25
C SER A 342 10.68 -22.30 -4.09
N GLU A 343 11.01 -23.56 -4.39
CA GLU A 343 11.28 -24.60 -3.38
C GLU A 343 12.46 -24.26 -2.46
N LYS A 344 13.32 -23.31 -2.85
CA LYS A 344 14.48 -22.88 -2.04
C LYS A 344 14.05 -22.13 -0.79
N VAL A 345 13.01 -21.31 -0.91
CA VAL A 345 12.51 -20.40 0.14
C VAL A 345 11.22 -20.92 0.78
N LYS A 346 10.43 -21.72 0.08
CA LYS A 346 9.24 -22.37 0.66
C LYS A 346 9.58 -23.11 1.96
N GLY A 347 8.77 -22.89 2.98
CA GLY A 347 9.01 -23.40 4.32
C GLY A 347 10.03 -22.59 5.14
N LYS A 348 10.42 -21.39 4.69
CA LYS A 348 11.40 -20.51 5.37
C LYS A 348 10.96 -19.05 5.32
N ALA A 349 11.57 -18.21 6.16
CA ALA A 349 11.43 -16.76 6.07
C ALA A 349 11.79 -16.23 4.67
N PHE A 350 10.86 -15.50 4.06
CA PHE A 350 11.02 -14.89 2.73
C PHE A 350 11.20 -13.36 2.77
N ALA A 351 11.39 -12.79 3.96
CA ALA A 351 11.71 -11.39 4.19
C ALA A 351 12.73 -11.26 5.33
N GLY A 352 13.36 -10.10 5.44
CA GLY A 352 14.35 -9.82 6.47
C GLY A 352 13.78 -9.89 7.89
N SER A 353 12.52 -9.53 8.06
CA SER A 353 11.88 -9.29 9.35
C SER A 353 10.37 -9.44 9.23
N VAL A 354 9.71 -9.95 10.27
CA VAL A 354 8.24 -9.90 10.39
C VAL A 354 7.73 -8.49 10.71
N MET A 355 8.63 -7.56 11.07
CA MET A 355 8.29 -6.17 11.43
C MET A 355 7.98 -5.27 10.23
N ASP A 356 7.86 -5.82 9.03
CA ASP A 356 7.46 -5.12 7.82
C ASP A 356 5.97 -5.30 7.53
N TYR A 357 5.37 -4.42 6.74
CA TYR A 357 3.98 -4.53 6.31
C TYR A 357 3.89 -5.34 5.01
N ILE A 358 4.32 -6.60 5.10
CA ILE A 358 4.44 -7.49 3.95
C ILE A 358 3.05 -7.83 3.41
N PRO A 359 2.80 -7.58 2.11
CA PRO A 359 1.59 -8.03 1.44
C PRO A 359 1.46 -9.55 1.45
N ILE A 360 0.24 -10.05 1.25
CA ILE A 360 0.05 -11.50 1.05
C ILE A 360 0.76 -11.92 -0.24
N ASN A 361 1.62 -12.95 -0.16
CA ASN A 361 2.29 -13.50 -1.33
C ASN A 361 1.33 -14.35 -2.17
N PHE A 362 0.53 -13.69 -3.00
CA PHE A 362 -0.33 -14.34 -3.97
C PHE A 362 0.17 -14.06 -5.39
N ARG A 363 0.73 -15.08 -6.05
CA ARG A 363 1.36 -14.91 -7.37
C ARG A 363 0.36 -15.19 -8.49
N MET A 364 0.39 -14.35 -9.53
CA MET A 364 -0.30 -14.58 -10.79
C MET A 364 0.71 -14.61 -11.93
N GLY A 365 1.01 -15.79 -12.48
CA GLY A 365 2.00 -15.90 -13.55
C GLY A 365 2.52 -17.30 -13.81
N GLU A 366 3.60 -17.38 -14.58
CA GLU A 366 4.26 -18.61 -14.99
C GLU A 366 5.12 -19.22 -13.87
N GLY A 367 5.36 -20.54 -13.96
CA GLY A 367 6.00 -21.36 -12.93
C GLY A 367 4.99 -22.21 -12.15
N THR A 368 5.45 -23.22 -11.42
CA THR A 368 4.55 -24.21 -10.77
C THR A 368 4.49 -24.10 -9.24
N VAL A 369 5.35 -23.29 -8.62
CA VAL A 369 5.52 -23.26 -7.15
C VAL A 369 4.91 -22.01 -6.53
N GLN A 370 3.74 -22.15 -5.92
CA GLN A 370 3.25 -21.15 -4.96
C GLN A 370 4.10 -21.24 -3.69
N GLY A 371 4.80 -20.15 -3.35
CA GLY A 371 5.51 -20.00 -2.09
C GLY A 371 4.54 -19.80 -0.92
N ASP A 372 5.06 -19.64 0.29
CA ASP A 372 4.22 -19.39 1.46
C ASP A 372 3.48 -18.05 1.33
N TYR A 373 2.23 -18.00 1.77
CA TYR A 373 1.37 -16.81 1.65
C TYR A 373 1.73 -15.70 2.65
N ALA A 374 2.39 -16.06 3.75
CA ALA A 374 2.76 -15.21 4.87
C ALA A 374 4.10 -15.66 5.45
N MET A 375 4.75 -14.82 6.26
CA MET A 375 5.92 -15.25 7.01
C MET A 375 5.52 -16.33 8.02
N ILE A 376 6.16 -17.49 7.95
CA ILE A 376 5.89 -18.64 8.84
C ILE A 376 6.96 -18.80 9.94
N GLU A 377 7.91 -17.88 10.00
CA GLU A 377 8.95 -17.78 11.02
C GLU A 377 9.57 -16.37 10.99
N VAL A 378 10.33 -16.00 12.02
CA VAL A 378 11.05 -14.71 12.08
C VAL A 378 12.23 -14.66 11.10
N GLY A 379 12.52 -13.47 10.57
CA GLY A 379 13.52 -13.26 9.52
C GLY A 379 14.95 -13.08 10.04
N PRO A 380 15.97 -13.03 9.16
CA PRO A 380 17.37 -12.86 9.55
C PRO A 380 17.66 -11.57 10.35
N TYR A 381 16.97 -10.47 10.06
CA TYR A 381 17.08 -9.22 10.84
C TYR A 381 16.53 -9.39 12.25
N ASP A 382 15.37 -10.05 12.40
CA ASP A 382 14.78 -10.36 13.72
C ASP A 382 15.74 -11.19 14.57
N MET A 383 16.30 -12.24 13.98
CA MET A 383 17.30 -13.10 14.62
C MET A 383 18.55 -12.32 15.04
N TRP A 384 18.99 -11.34 14.24
CA TRP A 384 20.12 -10.48 14.55
C TRP A 384 19.80 -9.44 15.64
N ALA A 385 18.62 -8.84 15.61
CA ALA A 385 18.17 -7.88 16.60
C ALA A 385 18.04 -8.52 17.99
N ILE A 386 17.47 -9.73 18.09
CA ILE A 386 17.42 -10.50 19.33
C ILE A 386 18.83 -10.90 19.77
N GLU A 387 19.71 -11.30 18.84
CA GLU A 387 21.09 -11.62 19.17
C GLU A 387 21.83 -10.42 19.79
N TYR A 388 21.71 -9.24 19.18
CA TYR A 388 22.27 -8.00 19.74
C TYR A 388 21.64 -7.64 21.10
N GLY A 389 20.32 -7.79 21.21
CA GLY A 389 19.56 -7.41 22.39
C GLY A 389 19.74 -8.34 23.59
N TYR A 390 20.14 -9.61 23.41
CA TYR A 390 20.10 -10.61 24.50
C TYR A 390 21.39 -11.41 24.68
N ALA A 391 22.39 -11.30 23.80
CA ALA A 391 23.71 -11.96 23.97
C ALA A 391 24.71 -11.07 24.73
N ALA A 392 24.33 -10.55 25.90
CA ALA A 392 25.14 -9.59 26.67
C ALA A 392 26.47 -10.17 27.19
N ASP A 393 26.59 -11.50 27.23
CA ASP A 393 27.80 -12.25 27.57
C ASP A 393 28.80 -12.37 26.40
N LYS A 394 28.38 -12.00 25.19
CA LYS A 394 29.21 -12.03 23.97
C LYS A 394 29.79 -10.66 23.64
N ASP A 395 30.83 -10.67 22.81
CA ASP A 395 31.37 -9.45 22.21
C ASP A 395 30.37 -8.86 21.21
N LEU A 396 29.62 -7.84 21.64
CA LEU A 396 28.62 -7.15 20.83
C LEU A 396 29.20 -6.56 19.54
N LYS A 397 30.51 -6.25 19.51
CA LYS A 397 31.16 -5.70 18.31
C LYS A 397 31.07 -6.67 17.14
N GLN A 398 31.31 -7.96 17.37
CA GLN A 398 31.22 -9.00 16.33
C GLN A 398 29.80 -9.16 15.78
N ILE A 399 28.79 -8.88 16.61
CA ILE A 399 27.38 -8.90 16.18
C ILE A 399 27.11 -7.68 15.31
N VAL A 400 27.52 -6.49 15.75
CA VAL A 400 27.31 -5.22 15.03
C VAL A 400 28.09 -5.15 13.71
N ASP A 401 29.26 -5.80 13.61
CA ASP A 401 30.07 -5.85 12.37
C ASP A 401 29.31 -6.44 11.16
N ARG A 402 28.16 -7.09 11.38
CA ARG A 402 27.26 -7.58 10.32
C ARG A 402 26.25 -6.54 9.83
N VAL A 403 26.13 -5.36 10.43
CA VAL A 403 25.07 -4.38 10.15
C VAL A 403 24.87 -4.05 8.66
N ALA A 404 25.94 -4.10 7.86
CA ALA A 404 25.89 -3.83 6.42
C ALA A 404 25.66 -5.07 5.53
N THR A 405 25.39 -6.26 6.10
CA THR A 405 25.03 -7.43 5.29
C THR A 405 23.65 -7.23 4.63
N PRO A 406 23.45 -7.67 3.38
CA PRO A 406 22.20 -7.44 2.64
C PRO A 406 20.92 -7.87 3.38
N GLU A 407 20.97 -8.97 4.13
CA GLU A 407 19.83 -9.54 4.85
C GLU A 407 19.39 -8.72 6.07
N LEU A 408 20.19 -7.74 6.48
CA LEU A 408 19.98 -6.92 7.69
C LEU A 408 19.60 -5.47 7.36
N LEU A 409 19.11 -5.22 6.15
CA LEU A 409 18.57 -3.92 5.76
C LEU A 409 17.52 -3.44 6.77
N TYR A 410 17.61 -2.16 7.14
CA TYR A 410 16.73 -1.54 8.12
C TYR A 410 16.27 -0.16 7.67
N GLY A 411 14.96 0.09 7.79
CA GLY A 411 14.31 1.39 7.68
C GLY A 411 12.98 1.34 8.42
N THR A 412 12.65 2.36 9.19
CA THR A 412 11.53 2.34 10.14
C THR A 412 10.59 3.53 9.92
N ASP A 413 9.68 3.82 10.84
CA ASP A 413 8.56 4.76 10.64
C ASP A 413 8.97 6.11 10.04
N GLU A 414 10.05 6.72 10.54
CA GLU A 414 10.53 8.01 10.03
C GLU A 414 11.05 7.95 8.58
N ASP A 415 11.45 6.77 8.09
CA ASP A 415 11.99 6.59 6.75
C ASP A 415 10.87 6.46 5.70
N THR A 416 9.63 6.17 6.11
CA THR A 416 8.49 5.96 5.19
C THR A 416 8.07 7.19 4.39
N TRP A 417 8.49 8.39 4.82
CA TRP A 417 8.21 9.68 4.18
C TRP A 417 9.43 10.25 3.42
N GLY A 418 10.48 9.43 3.27
CA GLY A 418 11.76 9.80 2.67
C GLY A 418 11.88 9.51 1.16
N PRO A 419 13.09 9.69 0.61
CA PRO A 419 13.39 9.41 -0.80
C PRO A 419 13.68 7.93 -1.10
N ASP A 420 13.86 7.07 -0.09
CA ASP A 420 14.20 5.66 -0.30
C ASP A 420 12.94 4.85 -0.64
N PRO A 421 12.79 4.36 -1.89
CA PRO A 421 11.61 3.62 -2.28
C PRO A 421 11.56 2.19 -1.73
N ARG A 422 12.62 1.74 -1.06
CA ARG A 422 12.65 0.44 -0.36
C ARG A 422 12.10 0.52 1.06
N SER A 423 11.75 1.71 1.55
CA SER A 423 11.15 1.91 2.88
C SER A 423 9.70 2.36 2.72
N ARG A 424 8.91 1.61 1.96
CA ARG A 424 7.49 1.92 1.74
C ARG A 424 6.64 0.89 2.44
N ARG A 425 5.53 1.32 3.02
CA ARG A 425 4.54 0.37 3.52
C ARG A 425 3.95 -0.39 2.34
N TYR A 426 3.74 -1.69 2.52
CA TYR A 426 3.00 -2.52 1.59
C TYR A 426 3.71 -2.78 0.25
N ASP A 427 5.02 -2.58 0.18
CA ASP A 427 5.86 -3.03 -0.94
C ASP A 427 6.23 -4.51 -0.80
N PHE A 428 6.74 -5.10 -1.89
CA PHE A 428 7.10 -6.52 -1.85
C PHE A 428 8.20 -6.89 -2.82
N SER A 429 9.09 -7.78 -2.37
CA SER A 429 10.26 -8.31 -3.08
C SER A 429 11.37 -7.30 -3.37
N ALA A 430 12.56 -7.82 -3.70
CA ALA A 430 13.74 -7.05 -4.09
C ALA A 430 13.54 -6.21 -5.36
N ASN A 431 12.60 -6.62 -6.23
CA ASN A 431 12.19 -5.86 -7.40
C ASN A 431 10.66 -5.68 -7.38
N PRO A 432 10.15 -4.64 -6.70
CA PRO A 432 8.71 -4.43 -6.58
C PRO A 432 7.97 -4.24 -7.90
N LEU A 433 8.67 -3.93 -9.00
CA LEU A 433 8.07 -3.88 -10.33
C LEU A 433 7.49 -5.24 -10.76
N ASP A 434 8.19 -6.34 -10.49
CA ASP A 434 7.71 -7.69 -10.83
C ASP A 434 6.42 -8.01 -10.06
N TYR A 435 6.38 -7.60 -8.79
CA TYR A 435 5.20 -7.73 -7.96
C TYR A 435 4.05 -6.85 -8.47
N ALA A 436 4.29 -5.58 -8.74
CA ALA A 436 3.30 -4.65 -9.26
C ALA A 436 2.69 -5.15 -10.59
N GLN A 437 3.51 -5.71 -11.48
CA GLN A 437 3.04 -6.37 -12.70
C GLN A 437 2.16 -7.59 -12.42
N SER A 438 2.53 -8.44 -11.45
CA SER A 438 1.69 -9.56 -11.01
C SER A 438 0.33 -9.07 -10.46
N GLN A 439 0.33 -7.99 -9.68
CA GLN A 439 -0.90 -7.39 -9.14
C GLN A 439 -1.80 -6.83 -10.25
N MET A 440 -1.24 -6.20 -11.28
CA MET A 440 -2.02 -5.73 -12.43
C MET A 440 -2.61 -6.88 -13.25
N LYS A 441 -1.90 -8.00 -13.39
CA LYS A 441 -2.43 -9.23 -14.00
C LYS A 441 -3.60 -9.80 -13.18
N LEU A 442 -3.50 -9.79 -11.86
CA LEU A 442 -4.57 -10.22 -10.94
C LEU A 442 -5.81 -9.31 -11.05
N ALA A 443 -5.61 -7.99 -11.05
CA ALA A 443 -6.69 -7.03 -11.25
C ALA A 443 -7.43 -7.27 -12.58
N LYS A 444 -6.68 -7.46 -13.68
CA LYS A 444 -7.26 -7.79 -14.99
C LYS A 444 -8.03 -9.11 -14.98
N PHE A 445 -7.43 -10.16 -14.40
CA PHE A 445 -8.05 -11.49 -14.30
C PHE A 445 -9.44 -11.42 -13.64
N HIS A 446 -9.58 -10.64 -12.56
CA HIS A 446 -10.87 -10.46 -11.89
C HIS A 446 -11.83 -9.61 -12.69
N ARG A 447 -11.40 -8.45 -13.23
CA ARG A 447 -12.27 -7.54 -14.01
C ARG A 447 -12.98 -8.27 -15.15
N GLU A 448 -12.29 -9.17 -15.83
CA GLU A 448 -12.85 -9.99 -16.92
C GLU A 448 -13.90 -11.02 -16.45
N ARG A 449 -13.99 -11.28 -15.15
CA ARG A 449 -14.79 -12.36 -14.54
C ARG A 449 -15.83 -11.86 -13.54
N LEU A 450 -15.86 -10.56 -13.23
CA LEU A 450 -16.76 -10.00 -12.22
C LEU A 450 -18.23 -10.33 -12.49
N VAL A 451 -18.70 -10.04 -13.70
CA VAL A 451 -20.11 -10.21 -14.07
C VAL A 451 -20.49 -11.69 -14.16
N ASP A 452 -19.64 -12.51 -14.80
CA ASP A 452 -20.01 -13.88 -15.18
C ASP A 452 -19.61 -14.97 -14.16
N LYS A 453 -18.62 -14.69 -13.28
CA LYS A 453 -18.03 -15.68 -12.36
C LYS A 453 -17.98 -15.24 -10.90
N PHE A 454 -18.08 -13.95 -10.62
CA PHE A 454 -18.05 -13.47 -9.23
C PHE A 454 -19.45 -13.18 -8.70
N VAL A 455 -20.32 -12.60 -9.52
CA VAL A 455 -21.74 -12.46 -9.20
C VAL A 455 -22.48 -13.74 -9.58
N LYS A 456 -23.11 -14.39 -8.59
CA LYS A 456 -23.87 -15.64 -8.77
C LYS A 456 -25.36 -15.38 -8.90
N GLU A 457 -26.10 -16.38 -9.33
CA GLU A 457 -27.56 -16.31 -9.35
C GLU A 457 -28.10 -16.08 -7.93
N GLY A 458 -28.93 -15.04 -7.77
CA GLY A 458 -29.45 -14.61 -6.46
C GLY A 458 -28.61 -13.55 -5.75
N ASP A 459 -27.38 -13.27 -6.20
CA ASP A 459 -26.57 -12.17 -5.66
C ASP A 459 -27.07 -10.79 -6.13
N SER A 460 -26.84 -9.76 -5.31
CA SER A 460 -27.00 -8.37 -5.74
C SER A 460 -25.88 -7.95 -6.69
N TRP A 461 -26.21 -7.15 -7.71
CA TRP A 461 -25.26 -6.49 -8.60
C TRP A 461 -24.28 -5.55 -7.89
N ALA A 462 -24.61 -5.06 -6.68
CA ALA A 462 -23.66 -4.31 -5.86
C ALA A 462 -22.37 -5.10 -5.56
N LYS A 463 -22.43 -6.44 -5.62
CA LYS A 463 -21.25 -7.31 -5.53
C LYS A 463 -20.25 -7.07 -6.67
N ALA A 464 -20.70 -6.82 -7.90
CA ALA A 464 -19.82 -6.49 -9.02
C ALA A 464 -19.09 -5.15 -8.79
N ARG A 465 -19.79 -4.12 -8.29
CA ARG A 465 -19.15 -2.84 -7.92
C ARG A 465 -18.09 -3.01 -6.84
N ARG A 466 -18.41 -3.73 -5.75
CA ARG A 466 -17.42 -4.03 -4.69
C ARG A 466 -16.19 -4.75 -5.24
N GLY A 467 -16.39 -5.79 -6.05
CA GLY A 467 -15.28 -6.50 -6.69
C GLY A 467 -14.44 -5.61 -7.61
N TYR A 468 -15.09 -4.75 -8.41
CA TYR A 468 -14.38 -3.80 -9.27
C TYR A 468 -13.56 -2.77 -8.46
N GLU A 469 -14.14 -2.21 -7.40
CA GLU A 469 -13.45 -1.26 -6.51
C GLU A 469 -12.23 -1.89 -5.81
N MET A 470 -12.27 -3.18 -5.46
CA MET A 470 -11.10 -3.90 -4.94
C MET A 470 -9.97 -3.99 -5.98
N THR A 471 -10.31 -4.27 -7.24
CA THR A 471 -9.30 -4.29 -8.32
C THR A 471 -8.74 -2.90 -8.60
N LEU A 472 -9.53 -1.83 -8.44
CA LEU A 472 -9.03 -0.46 -8.52
C LEU A 472 -8.08 -0.13 -7.36
N MET A 473 -8.35 -0.62 -6.16
CA MET A 473 -7.45 -0.42 -5.02
C MET A 473 -6.09 -1.08 -5.24
N LEU A 474 -6.06 -2.29 -5.80
CA LEU A 474 -4.81 -2.94 -6.22
C LEU A 474 -4.02 -2.13 -7.24
N GLN A 475 -4.72 -1.58 -8.24
CA GLN A 475 -4.11 -0.73 -9.24
C GLN A 475 -3.50 0.51 -8.60
N VAL A 476 -4.23 1.23 -7.75
CA VAL A 476 -3.70 2.44 -7.06
C VAL A 476 -2.55 2.11 -6.12
N ARG A 477 -2.62 1.01 -5.36
CA ARG A 477 -1.50 0.56 -4.51
C ARG A 477 -0.24 0.31 -5.34
N SER A 478 -0.38 -0.35 -6.49
CA SER A 478 0.74 -0.63 -7.39
C SER A 478 1.30 0.65 -8.04
N LEU A 479 0.42 1.58 -8.42
CA LEU A 479 0.80 2.89 -8.96
C LEU A 479 1.55 3.74 -7.93
N SER A 480 1.06 3.79 -6.67
CA SER A 480 1.70 4.52 -5.58
C SER A 480 3.09 3.94 -5.26
N MET A 481 3.18 2.61 -5.15
CA MET A 481 4.43 1.90 -4.94
C MET A 481 5.47 2.27 -6.00
N MET A 482 5.11 2.20 -7.29
CA MET A 482 6.05 2.44 -8.38
C MET A 482 6.36 3.93 -8.60
N ALA A 483 5.39 4.83 -8.38
CA ALA A 483 5.63 6.27 -8.51
C ALA A 483 6.71 6.77 -7.54
N GLY A 484 6.79 6.16 -6.34
CA GLY A 484 7.82 6.50 -5.34
C GLY A 484 9.26 6.20 -5.75
N TRP A 485 9.49 5.43 -6.82
CA TRP A 485 10.83 5.13 -7.37
C TRP A 485 11.36 6.26 -8.26
N VAL A 486 10.48 7.06 -8.86
CA VAL A 486 10.86 8.20 -9.72
C VAL A 486 11.43 9.33 -8.85
N GLY A 487 12.67 9.74 -9.13
CA GLY A 487 13.40 10.69 -8.27
C GLY A 487 13.83 10.11 -6.92
N GLY A 488 13.75 8.79 -6.74
CA GLY A 488 14.14 8.11 -5.51
C GLY A 488 15.66 8.05 -5.29
N ALA A 489 16.07 7.84 -4.05
CA ALA A 489 17.46 7.58 -3.66
C ALA A 489 17.51 6.62 -2.48
N TYR A 490 18.35 5.61 -2.56
CA TYR A 490 18.64 4.69 -1.46
C TYR A 490 19.35 5.42 -0.33
N VAL A 491 18.84 5.28 0.89
CA VAL A 491 19.43 5.86 2.11
C VAL A 491 19.94 4.72 2.99
N ASN A 492 21.23 4.68 3.27
CA ASN A 492 21.84 3.65 4.10
C ASN A 492 22.37 4.25 5.41
N ARG A 493 22.15 3.56 6.54
CA ARG A 493 22.55 4.01 7.88
C ARG A 493 23.92 3.50 8.32
N ASP A 494 24.69 2.96 7.38
CA ASP A 494 26.02 2.39 7.59
C ASP A 494 26.99 3.50 8.04
N LYS A 495 27.86 3.18 9.00
CA LYS A 495 28.86 4.12 9.53
C LYS A 495 30.18 3.98 8.78
N LYS A 496 30.95 5.07 8.76
CA LYS A 496 32.32 5.05 8.25
C LYS A 496 33.15 4.04 9.05
N GLY A 497 33.69 3.04 8.36
CA GLY A 497 34.49 1.97 8.96
C GLY A 497 33.72 0.66 9.17
N ASP A 498 32.40 0.64 8.95
CA ASP A 498 31.64 -0.60 8.94
C ASP A 498 32.14 -1.52 7.82
N LYS A 499 32.20 -2.82 8.11
CA LYS A 499 32.60 -3.81 7.11
C LYS A 499 31.54 -3.88 6.02
N ASN A 500 31.96 -3.77 4.75
CA ASN A 500 31.06 -3.73 3.59
C ASN A 500 30.10 -2.52 3.58
N ALA A 501 30.47 -1.40 4.22
CA ALA A 501 29.64 -0.20 4.26
C ALA A 501 29.22 0.25 2.85
N ARG A 502 27.92 0.48 2.69
CA ARG A 502 27.33 1.09 1.49
C ARG A 502 27.48 2.61 1.55
N LEU A 503 27.32 3.27 0.41
CA LEU A 503 27.24 4.73 0.40
C LEU A 503 26.00 5.17 1.20
N PRO A 504 26.08 6.22 2.03
CA PRO A 504 24.93 6.69 2.80
C PRO A 504 23.75 7.14 1.95
N LEU A 505 24.03 7.57 0.71
CA LEU A 505 23.04 8.02 -0.25
C LEU A 505 23.45 7.57 -1.66
N GLU A 506 22.56 6.89 -2.37
CA GLU A 506 22.76 6.43 -3.76
C GLU A 506 21.51 6.72 -4.57
N VAL A 507 21.64 7.35 -5.74
CA VAL A 507 20.47 7.58 -6.60
C VAL A 507 19.97 6.24 -7.14
N VAL A 508 18.65 6.06 -7.21
CA VAL A 508 18.05 4.88 -7.83
C VAL A 508 18.52 4.80 -9.30
N PRO A 509 18.97 3.64 -9.82
CA PRO A 509 19.46 3.53 -11.19
C PRO A 509 18.46 4.07 -12.23
N ALA A 510 18.95 4.79 -13.25
CA ALA A 510 18.12 5.44 -14.27
C ALA A 510 17.15 4.46 -14.95
N LYS A 511 17.64 3.26 -15.31
CA LYS A 511 16.80 2.19 -15.87
C LYS A 511 15.63 1.84 -14.95
N THR A 512 15.88 1.66 -13.65
CA THR A 512 14.82 1.33 -12.68
C THR A 512 13.79 2.46 -12.56
N GLN A 513 14.23 3.72 -12.58
CA GLN A 513 13.32 4.87 -12.57
C GLN A 513 12.46 4.93 -13.83
N ARG A 514 13.04 4.67 -15.02
CA ARG A 514 12.31 4.62 -16.29
C ARG A 514 11.33 3.46 -16.36
N ASP A 515 11.73 2.27 -15.90
CA ASP A 515 10.85 1.09 -15.85
C ASP A 515 9.65 1.36 -14.92
N ALA A 516 9.89 2.00 -13.77
CA ALA A 516 8.84 2.41 -12.85
C ALA A 516 7.90 3.47 -13.46
N LEU A 517 8.45 4.51 -14.11
CA LEU A 517 7.67 5.54 -14.80
C LEU A 517 6.81 4.93 -15.91
N GLY A 518 7.40 4.03 -16.72
CA GLY A 518 6.70 3.32 -17.78
C GLY A 518 5.53 2.50 -17.24
N PHE A 519 5.73 1.75 -16.15
CA PHE A 519 4.66 1.02 -15.48
C PHE A 519 3.53 1.94 -15.01
N VAL A 520 3.87 3.06 -14.37
CA VAL A 520 2.87 4.03 -13.87
C VAL A 520 2.04 4.61 -15.01
N ILE A 521 2.69 4.99 -16.12
CA ILE A 521 2.02 5.51 -17.32
C ILE A 521 1.10 4.46 -17.92
N GLU A 522 1.62 3.26 -18.22
CA GLU A 522 0.88 2.15 -18.82
C GLU A 522 -0.38 1.81 -18.02
N ASN A 523 -0.28 1.84 -16.69
CA ASN A 523 -1.35 1.43 -15.79
C ASN A 523 -2.21 2.58 -15.27
N SER A 524 -2.12 3.80 -15.81
CA SER A 524 -2.99 4.91 -15.36
C SER A 524 -3.41 5.89 -16.45
N PHE A 525 -2.58 6.16 -17.46
CA PHE A 525 -2.89 7.17 -18.48
C PHE A 525 -3.75 6.63 -19.62
N HIS A 526 -3.80 5.30 -19.73
CA HIS A 526 -4.43 4.53 -20.77
C HIS A 526 -5.84 4.08 -20.36
N PRO A 527 -6.92 4.48 -21.04
CA PRO A 527 -8.30 4.08 -20.70
C PRO A 527 -8.49 2.57 -20.55
N GLU A 528 -7.79 1.80 -21.38
CA GLU A 528 -7.78 0.34 -21.40
C GLU A 528 -7.24 -0.28 -20.10
N SER A 529 -6.39 0.42 -19.35
CA SER A 529 -5.82 -0.07 -18.09
C SER A 529 -6.88 -0.24 -16.99
N PHE A 530 -8.03 0.43 -17.13
CA PHE A 530 -9.16 0.32 -16.20
C PHE A 530 -10.11 -0.84 -16.54
N GLY A 531 -10.01 -1.44 -17.73
CA GLY A 531 -10.84 -2.60 -18.11
C GLY A 531 -12.34 -2.33 -18.16
N LEU A 532 -12.74 -1.07 -18.36
CA LEU A 532 -14.14 -0.66 -18.41
C LEU A 532 -14.81 -1.09 -19.72
N THR A 533 -15.97 -1.74 -19.61
CA THR A 533 -16.84 -2.07 -20.75
C THR A 533 -18.27 -1.61 -20.47
N PRO A 534 -19.10 -1.33 -21.49
CA PRO A 534 -20.51 -1.02 -21.29
C PRO A 534 -21.25 -2.11 -20.50
N GLN A 535 -20.93 -3.38 -20.76
CA GLN A 535 -21.48 -4.51 -20.02
C GLN A 535 -21.10 -4.45 -18.54
N LEU A 536 -19.82 -4.24 -18.21
CA LEU A 536 -19.41 -4.12 -16.81
C LEU A 536 -20.13 -2.95 -16.11
N LEU A 537 -20.13 -1.77 -16.74
CA LEU A 537 -20.73 -0.55 -16.20
C LEU A 537 -22.22 -0.68 -15.88
N GLN A 538 -22.98 -1.41 -16.71
CA GLN A 538 -24.41 -1.69 -16.47
C GLN A 538 -24.66 -2.48 -15.19
N HIS A 539 -23.64 -3.16 -14.65
CA HIS A 539 -23.73 -3.99 -13.45
C HIS A 539 -23.03 -3.37 -12.24
N LEU A 540 -22.50 -2.14 -12.32
CA LEU A 540 -21.83 -1.45 -11.20
C LEU A 540 -22.81 -0.63 -10.34
N ALA A 541 -24.05 -1.09 -10.16
CA ALA A 541 -25.03 -0.44 -9.30
C ALA A 541 -24.68 -0.59 -7.81
N VAL A 542 -25.35 0.16 -6.93
CA VAL A 542 -25.31 -0.03 -5.47
C VAL A 542 -26.69 -0.35 -4.91
N ASP A 543 -26.70 -1.02 -3.76
CA ASP A 543 -27.88 -1.24 -2.95
C ASP A 543 -28.12 -0.02 -2.03
N GLN A 544 -29.23 0.70 -2.24
CA GLN A 544 -29.61 1.87 -1.42
C GLN A 544 -30.64 1.49 -0.35
N TRP A 545 -30.20 0.79 0.69
CA TRP A 545 -31.03 0.45 1.87
C TRP A 545 -30.71 1.34 3.07
N LEU A 546 -31.67 1.48 3.98
CA LEU A 546 -31.52 2.19 5.27
C LEU A 546 -31.03 1.28 6.41
N ASP A 547 -30.77 0.01 6.14
CA ASP A 547 -30.17 -0.94 7.08
C ASP A 547 -28.63 -0.96 6.96
N GLU A 548 -27.94 -1.71 7.82
CA GLU A 548 -26.48 -1.74 7.85
C GLU A 548 -25.81 -2.13 6.52
N GLY A 549 -26.52 -2.87 5.64
CA GLY A 549 -26.00 -3.26 4.33
C GLY A 549 -26.01 -2.12 3.31
N GLY A 550 -27.02 -1.25 3.36
CA GLY A 550 -27.19 -0.13 2.43
C GLY A 550 -26.82 1.25 2.98
N MET A 551 -26.84 1.46 4.31
CA MET A 551 -26.58 2.76 4.95
C MET A 551 -25.23 3.37 4.57
N ARG A 552 -24.29 2.52 4.19
CA ARG A 552 -22.94 2.91 3.75
C ARG A 552 -22.91 3.57 2.38
N HIS A 553 -23.87 3.23 1.53
CA HIS A 553 -24.08 3.83 0.22
C HIS A 553 -25.18 4.91 0.27
N PHE A 554 -26.10 4.80 1.25
CA PHE A 554 -27.17 5.77 1.51
C PHE A 554 -26.58 7.16 1.77
N GLY A 555 -26.79 8.09 0.83
CA GLY A 555 -26.38 9.50 0.95
C GLY A 555 -24.93 9.81 0.55
N SER A 556 -24.10 8.82 0.19
CA SER A 556 -22.71 9.06 -0.24
C SER A 556 -22.32 8.45 -1.59
N ASP A 557 -23.11 7.51 -2.12
CA ASP A 557 -22.88 6.91 -3.44
C ASP A 557 -24.12 7.00 -4.35
N GLU A 558 -23.88 7.41 -5.58
CA GLU A 558 -24.88 7.36 -6.66
C GLU A 558 -25.06 5.90 -7.15
N PRO A 559 -26.30 5.51 -7.53
CA PRO A 559 -26.57 4.22 -8.15
C PRO A 559 -25.77 3.99 -9.42
N ASP A 560 -25.56 5.01 -10.25
CA ASP A 560 -24.66 4.92 -11.38
C ASP A 560 -23.20 5.13 -10.94
N TRP A 561 -22.30 4.26 -11.38
CA TRP A 561 -20.89 4.36 -11.04
C TRP A 561 -20.26 5.56 -11.79
N PRO A 562 -19.72 6.58 -11.09
CA PRO A 562 -19.31 7.82 -11.71
C PRO A 562 -17.96 7.68 -12.43
N VAL A 563 -18.00 7.18 -13.67
CA VAL A 563 -16.82 6.78 -14.46
C VAL A 563 -15.78 7.89 -14.53
N HIS A 564 -16.18 9.07 -15.01
CA HIS A 564 -15.23 10.16 -15.25
C HIS A 564 -14.57 10.63 -13.96
N ASP A 565 -15.33 10.77 -12.88
CA ASP A 565 -14.79 11.22 -11.60
C ASP A 565 -13.83 10.19 -11.00
N ARG A 566 -14.20 8.90 -11.01
CA ARG A 566 -13.36 7.85 -10.42
C ARG A 566 -12.04 7.69 -11.18
N ILE A 567 -12.10 7.64 -12.51
CA ILE A 567 -10.89 7.50 -13.34
C ILE A 567 -10.01 8.75 -13.23
N MET A 568 -10.60 9.94 -13.34
CA MET A 568 -9.84 11.20 -13.22
C MET A 568 -9.19 11.33 -11.84
N SER A 569 -9.85 10.91 -10.77
CA SER A 569 -9.27 11.01 -9.42
C SER A 569 -7.98 10.19 -9.26
N ILE A 570 -7.94 9.00 -9.88
CA ILE A 570 -6.73 8.15 -9.92
C ILE A 570 -5.65 8.82 -10.77
N GLN A 571 -5.99 9.24 -11.98
CA GLN A 571 -5.07 9.90 -12.91
C GLN A 571 -4.46 11.18 -12.32
N ALA A 572 -5.27 12.02 -11.68
CA ALA A 572 -4.82 13.20 -10.95
C ALA A 572 -3.87 12.82 -9.80
N SER A 573 -4.21 11.80 -9.01
CA SER A 573 -3.34 11.35 -7.92
C SER A 573 -1.97 10.89 -8.44
N VAL A 574 -1.94 10.17 -9.57
CA VAL A 574 -0.69 9.76 -10.25
C VAL A 574 0.13 10.95 -10.69
N LEU A 575 -0.50 11.92 -11.37
CA LEU A 575 0.19 13.14 -11.75
C LEU A 575 0.74 13.87 -10.53
N THR A 576 0.09 13.79 -9.35
CA THR A 576 0.58 14.45 -8.14
C THR A 576 1.83 13.75 -7.63
N MET A 577 1.82 12.42 -7.62
CA MET A 577 2.99 11.63 -7.21
C MET A 577 4.21 11.92 -8.11
N LEU A 578 3.99 12.10 -9.43
CA LEU A 578 5.05 12.35 -10.41
C LEU A 578 5.49 13.82 -10.52
N MET A 579 4.57 14.78 -10.39
CA MET A 579 4.81 16.20 -10.74
C MET A 579 4.78 17.16 -9.55
N ASN A 580 4.59 16.68 -8.31
CA ASN A 580 4.71 17.59 -7.16
C ASN A 580 6.12 18.22 -7.10
N PRO A 581 6.26 19.45 -6.59
CA PRO A 581 7.54 20.17 -6.60
C PRO A 581 8.70 19.41 -5.95
N THR A 582 8.43 18.61 -4.92
CA THR A 582 9.46 17.81 -4.25
C THR A 582 9.98 16.68 -5.16
N THR A 583 9.11 15.96 -5.86
CA THR A 583 9.53 14.93 -6.82
C THR A 583 10.34 15.55 -7.97
N LEU A 584 9.84 16.64 -8.58
CA LEU A 584 10.55 17.32 -9.66
C LEU A 584 11.91 17.86 -9.22
N ARG A 585 11.99 18.44 -8.02
CA ARG A 585 13.25 18.88 -7.41
C ARG A 585 14.20 17.71 -7.16
N ARG A 586 13.71 16.58 -6.66
CA ARG A 586 14.57 15.39 -6.41
C ARG A 586 15.20 14.88 -7.70
N VAL A 587 14.42 14.80 -8.78
CA VAL A 587 14.94 14.41 -10.12
C VAL A 587 16.04 15.39 -10.56
N TYR A 588 15.78 16.69 -10.47
CA TYR A 588 16.76 17.71 -10.83
C TYR A 588 18.03 17.66 -9.96
N ASP A 589 17.88 17.53 -8.64
CA ASP A 589 19.04 17.41 -7.73
C ASP A 589 19.83 16.12 -7.97
N ASN A 590 19.18 15.04 -8.42
CA ASN A 590 19.83 13.76 -8.72
C ASN A 590 20.75 13.83 -9.95
N GLU A 591 20.45 14.71 -10.91
CA GLU A 591 21.36 15.04 -12.01
C GLU A 591 22.68 15.62 -11.47
N PHE A 592 22.62 16.45 -10.43
CA PHE A 592 23.83 17.00 -9.80
C PHE A 592 24.58 15.98 -8.92
N ARG A 593 23.86 15.00 -8.34
CA ARG A 593 24.46 13.94 -7.51
C ARG A 593 25.18 12.88 -8.32
N THR A 594 24.97 12.83 -9.62
CA THR A 594 25.44 11.75 -10.48
C THR A 594 26.49 12.29 -11.44
N PRO A 595 27.65 11.64 -11.59
CA PRO A 595 28.66 12.04 -12.56
C PRO A 595 28.07 12.20 -13.97
N SER A 596 28.50 13.22 -14.71
CA SER A 596 27.91 13.58 -16.01
C SER A 596 28.11 12.53 -17.12
N ASP A 597 28.99 11.56 -16.91
CA ASP A 597 29.23 10.42 -17.79
C ASP A 597 28.36 9.19 -17.47
N GLN A 598 27.58 9.25 -16.39
CA GLN A 598 26.64 8.20 -15.98
C GLN A 598 25.22 8.53 -16.41
N ASP A 599 24.46 7.50 -16.75
CA ASP A 599 23.06 7.62 -17.16
C ASP A 599 22.17 8.06 -15.98
N MET A 600 21.26 9.00 -16.24
CA MET A 600 20.34 9.58 -15.26
C MET A 600 18.99 9.89 -15.92
N LEU A 601 17.89 9.65 -15.19
CA LEU A 601 16.59 10.21 -15.55
C LEU A 601 16.62 11.71 -15.26
N THR A 602 16.59 12.53 -16.31
CA THR A 602 16.63 14.00 -16.18
C THR A 602 15.25 14.60 -16.01
N LEU A 603 15.17 15.82 -15.46
CA LEU A 603 13.92 16.54 -15.30
C LEU A 603 13.23 16.83 -16.66
N PRO A 604 13.93 17.26 -17.73
CA PRO A 604 13.33 17.35 -19.06
C PRO A 604 12.80 16.00 -19.56
N GLU A 605 13.57 14.93 -19.42
CA GLU A 605 13.15 13.59 -19.86
C GLU A 605 11.87 13.13 -19.15
N LEU A 606 11.74 13.37 -17.84
CA LEU A 606 10.54 13.05 -17.07
C LEU A 606 9.31 13.81 -17.61
N LEU A 607 9.43 15.13 -17.78
CA LEU A 607 8.32 15.96 -18.29
C LEU A 607 7.97 15.59 -19.73
N ASP A 608 8.97 15.33 -20.59
CA ASP A 608 8.78 14.88 -21.97
C ASP A 608 8.05 13.55 -22.03
N THR A 609 8.40 12.61 -21.15
CA THR A 609 7.77 11.29 -21.09
C THR A 609 6.31 11.40 -20.64
N ILE A 610 6.03 12.21 -19.61
CA ILE A 610 4.66 12.46 -19.14
C ILE A 610 3.85 13.14 -20.24
N THR A 611 4.28 14.29 -20.75
CA THR A 611 3.55 15.04 -21.79
C THR A 611 3.39 14.23 -23.08
N GLY A 612 4.44 13.55 -23.52
CA GLY A 612 4.41 12.68 -24.69
C GLY A 612 3.36 11.57 -24.57
N SER A 613 3.24 10.95 -23.39
CA SER A 613 2.26 9.89 -23.13
C SER A 613 0.81 10.39 -23.00
N ILE A 614 0.59 11.63 -22.57
CA ILE A 614 -0.75 12.23 -22.38
C ILE A 614 -1.31 12.80 -23.70
N TRP A 615 -0.43 13.25 -24.60
CA TRP A 615 -0.81 13.90 -25.86
C TRP A 615 -0.54 13.05 -27.11
N THR A 616 -0.35 11.73 -26.96
CA THR A 616 -0.03 10.80 -28.07
C THR A 616 -0.97 10.89 -29.27
N GLU A 617 -2.23 11.25 -29.05
CA GLU A 617 -3.24 11.42 -30.09
C GLU A 617 -2.89 12.56 -31.05
N LEU A 618 -2.11 13.56 -30.61
CA LEU A 618 -1.70 14.69 -31.43
C LEU A 618 -0.46 14.39 -32.29
N ASP A 619 0.21 13.26 -32.05
CA ASP A 619 1.34 12.79 -32.87
C ASP A 619 0.89 11.98 -34.09
N LYS A 620 -0.43 11.73 -34.20
CA LYS A 620 -1.06 10.95 -35.26
C LYS A 620 -2.12 11.79 -35.97
N LYS A 621 -2.50 11.37 -37.18
CA LYS A 621 -3.63 11.94 -37.92
C LYS A 621 -4.82 10.96 -37.92
N PRO A 622 -6.07 11.45 -37.81
CA PRO A 622 -7.24 10.60 -37.99
C PRO A 622 -7.25 9.97 -39.38
N ALA A 623 -7.30 8.65 -39.44
CA ALA A 623 -7.43 7.92 -40.71
C ALA A 623 -8.81 8.13 -41.36
N GLU A 624 -9.84 8.34 -40.54
CA GLU A 624 -11.23 8.52 -40.94
C GLU A 624 -11.86 9.68 -40.15
N ARG A 625 -13.02 10.16 -40.60
CA ARG A 625 -13.78 11.20 -39.91
C ARG A 625 -14.29 10.68 -38.55
N CYS A 626 -13.84 11.31 -37.48
CA CYS A 626 -14.28 11.02 -36.12
C CYS A 626 -15.72 11.47 -35.87
N THR A 627 -16.38 10.80 -34.93
CA THR A 627 -17.76 11.12 -34.53
C THR A 627 -17.82 11.33 -33.02
N ALA A 628 -18.88 11.95 -32.51
CA ALA A 628 -19.05 12.11 -31.06
C ALA A 628 -19.01 10.78 -30.27
N ARG A 629 -19.33 9.65 -30.91
CA ARG A 629 -19.33 8.30 -30.31
C ARG A 629 -18.05 7.51 -30.60
N LYS A 630 -17.23 7.98 -31.53
CA LYS A 630 -15.88 7.48 -31.83
C LYS A 630 -14.96 8.70 -31.97
N PRO A 631 -14.71 9.41 -30.85
CA PRO A 631 -13.96 10.66 -30.87
C PRO A 631 -12.49 10.40 -31.15
N TRP A 632 -11.78 11.41 -31.65
CA TRP A 632 -10.33 11.34 -31.85
C TRP A 632 -9.60 11.24 -30.50
N VAL A 633 -9.91 12.17 -29.59
CA VAL A 633 -9.45 12.12 -28.20
C VAL A 633 -10.62 11.66 -27.34
N SER A 634 -10.48 10.54 -26.62
CA SER A 634 -11.56 10.00 -25.78
C SER A 634 -11.89 10.93 -24.60
N SER A 635 -13.07 10.76 -23.98
CA SER A 635 -13.47 11.59 -22.84
C SER A 635 -12.53 11.48 -21.63
N LEU A 636 -12.03 10.27 -21.35
CA LEU A 636 -11.03 10.05 -20.29
C LEU A 636 -9.69 10.71 -20.62
N ARG A 637 -9.28 10.69 -21.90
CA ARG A 637 -8.03 11.31 -22.36
C ARG A 637 -8.10 12.84 -22.35
N ARG A 638 -9.24 13.43 -22.73
CA ARG A 638 -9.46 14.89 -22.61
C ARG A 638 -9.35 15.36 -21.16
N ASN A 639 -9.92 14.60 -20.21
CA ASN A 639 -9.81 14.92 -18.79
C ASN A 639 -8.34 14.88 -18.31
N LEU A 640 -7.58 13.83 -18.67
CA LEU A 640 -6.17 13.70 -18.34
C LEU A 640 -5.31 14.84 -18.95
N GLN A 641 -5.52 15.15 -20.23
CA GLN A 641 -4.85 16.26 -20.93
C GLN A 641 -5.11 17.61 -20.27
N ARG A 642 -6.37 17.84 -19.87
CA ARG A 642 -6.74 19.07 -19.17
C ARG A 642 -6.11 19.15 -17.79
N GLU A 643 -6.08 18.04 -17.05
CA GLU A 643 -5.45 17.98 -15.73
C GLU A 643 -3.94 18.25 -15.81
N GLU A 644 -3.22 17.66 -16.78
CA GLU A 644 -1.81 17.97 -16.99
C GLU A 644 -1.61 19.46 -17.35
N LEU A 645 -2.47 20.00 -18.23
CA LEU A 645 -2.41 21.40 -18.61
C LEU A 645 -2.58 22.33 -17.40
N GLU A 646 -3.58 22.06 -16.55
CA GLU A 646 -3.80 22.82 -15.31
C GLU A 646 -2.57 22.73 -14.38
N ARG A 647 -1.94 21.56 -14.28
CA ARG A 647 -0.72 21.38 -13.47
C ARG A 647 0.50 22.11 -14.00
N LEU A 648 0.72 22.07 -15.32
CA LEU A 648 1.80 22.81 -15.95
C LEU A 648 1.60 24.32 -15.77
N ILE A 649 0.35 24.80 -15.85
CA ILE A 649 0.03 26.21 -15.57
C ILE A 649 0.32 26.54 -14.11
N ASP A 650 -0.17 25.73 -13.17
CA ASP A 650 0.07 25.92 -11.74
C ASP A 650 1.58 26.00 -11.45
N LEU A 651 2.38 25.07 -11.97
CA LEU A 651 3.84 25.05 -11.81
C LEU A 651 4.54 26.31 -12.33
N THR A 652 3.88 27.14 -13.13
CA THR A 652 4.45 28.38 -13.65
C THR A 652 4.11 29.63 -12.82
N LEU A 653 3.21 29.51 -11.84
CA LEU A 653 2.76 30.62 -11.02
C LEU A 653 3.79 30.97 -9.92
N PRO A 654 4.00 32.26 -9.58
CA PRO A 654 5.07 32.69 -8.67
C PRO A 654 5.10 32.00 -7.28
N ASP A 655 3.98 31.48 -6.81
CA ASP A 655 3.77 30.81 -5.52
C ASP A 655 3.79 29.28 -5.60
N ALA A 656 4.02 28.71 -6.78
CA ALA A 656 3.92 27.27 -7.00
C ALA A 656 5.08 26.45 -6.41
N GLY A 657 6.15 27.10 -5.96
CA GLY A 657 7.24 26.45 -5.24
C GLY A 657 8.06 27.43 -4.42
N PHE A 658 8.61 26.94 -3.31
CA PHE A 658 9.36 27.74 -2.34
C PHE A 658 10.84 27.34 -2.24
N THR A 659 11.36 26.60 -3.24
CA THR A 659 12.76 26.12 -3.27
C THR A 659 13.55 26.72 -4.43
N ALA A 660 14.89 26.67 -4.35
CA ALA A 660 15.77 27.16 -5.41
C ALA A 660 15.64 26.39 -6.75
N ALA A 661 15.20 25.13 -6.72
CA ALA A 661 14.96 24.32 -7.93
C ALA A 661 13.67 24.72 -8.67
N TYR A 662 12.82 25.55 -8.05
CA TYR A 662 11.53 25.93 -8.61
C TYR A 662 11.66 26.65 -9.96
N LYS A 663 12.63 27.56 -10.12
CA LYS A 663 12.73 28.36 -11.36
C LYS A 663 13.05 27.52 -12.61
N PRO A 664 14.01 26.57 -12.58
CA PRO A 664 14.18 25.59 -13.65
C PRO A 664 12.91 24.79 -13.97
N ILE A 665 12.19 24.30 -12.94
CA ILE A 665 10.93 23.56 -13.11
C ILE A 665 9.90 24.42 -13.84
N ALA A 666 9.69 25.66 -13.39
CA ALA A 666 8.75 26.59 -14.00
C ALA A 666 9.12 26.89 -15.46
N ASN A 667 10.41 27.08 -15.77
CA ASN A 667 10.86 27.32 -17.15
C ASN A 667 10.59 26.12 -18.07
N LEU A 668 10.81 24.89 -17.59
CA LEU A 668 10.48 23.68 -18.35
C LEU A 668 8.95 23.50 -18.51
N ALA A 669 8.16 23.83 -17.49
CA ALA A 669 6.70 23.83 -17.61
C ALA A 669 6.22 24.83 -18.69
N VAL A 670 6.79 26.04 -18.74
CA VAL A 670 6.53 27.01 -19.83
C VAL A 670 6.88 26.42 -21.20
N MET A 671 8.01 25.73 -21.29
CA MET A 671 8.44 25.08 -22.53
C MET A 671 7.43 24.01 -22.97
N LYS A 672 6.98 23.13 -22.05
CA LYS A 672 5.95 22.13 -22.33
C LYS A 672 4.63 22.77 -22.78
N LEU A 673 4.17 23.83 -22.13
CA LEU A 673 2.96 24.56 -22.53
C LEU A 673 3.04 25.07 -23.98
N ARG A 674 4.20 25.62 -24.39
CA ARG A 674 4.42 26.09 -25.76
C ARG A 674 4.40 24.95 -26.78
N GLU A 675 5.04 23.82 -26.46
CA GLU A 675 5.04 22.64 -27.32
C GLU A 675 3.64 22.04 -27.47
N ILE A 676 2.87 21.92 -26.37
CA ILE A 676 1.49 21.47 -26.40
C ILE A 676 0.66 22.40 -27.28
N LYS A 677 0.79 23.73 -27.11
CA LYS A 677 0.08 24.71 -27.96
C LYS A 677 0.38 24.51 -29.45
N GLU A 678 1.63 24.25 -29.81
CA GLU A 678 2.01 23.98 -31.19
C GLU A 678 1.34 22.70 -31.73
N LYS A 679 1.39 21.60 -30.97
CA LYS A 679 0.73 20.34 -31.35
C LYS A 679 -0.78 20.50 -31.49
N VAL A 680 -1.41 21.19 -30.53
CA VAL A 680 -2.85 21.52 -30.54
C VAL A 680 -3.21 22.35 -31.77
N GLY A 681 -2.41 23.37 -32.11
CA GLY A 681 -2.60 24.19 -33.30
C GLY A 681 -2.59 23.36 -34.58
N LYS A 682 -1.59 22.49 -34.75
CA LYS A 682 -1.49 21.58 -35.91
C LYS A 682 -2.69 20.63 -36.01
N ALA A 683 -3.15 20.07 -34.89
CA ALA A 683 -4.32 19.21 -34.89
C ALA A 683 -5.62 19.95 -35.29
N LEU A 684 -5.77 21.22 -34.86
CA LEU A 684 -6.93 22.05 -35.19
C LEU A 684 -6.99 22.48 -36.66
N GLU A 685 -5.88 22.45 -37.40
CA GLU A 685 -5.90 22.62 -38.87
C GLU A 685 -6.72 21.52 -39.55
N GLU A 686 -6.75 20.32 -38.97
CA GLU A 686 -7.50 19.16 -39.48
C GLU A 686 -8.89 19.01 -38.86
N LYS A 687 -9.46 20.08 -38.28
CA LYS A 687 -10.77 20.06 -37.58
C LYS A 687 -11.93 19.43 -38.34
N ALA A 688 -11.87 19.36 -39.67
CA ALA A 688 -12.89 18.70 -40.49
C ALA A 688 -12.97 17.18 -40.28
N LEU A 689 -11.86 16.55 -39.87
CA LEU A 689 -11.76 15.13 -39.54
C LEU A 689 -12.06 14.83 -38.07
N LEU A 690 -12.04 15.85 -37.20
CA LEU A 690 -12.21 15.69 -35.77
C LEU A 690 -13.69 15.74 -35.35
N ASP A 691 -14.00 15.10 -34.23
CA ASP A 691 -15.33 15.20 -33.64
C ASP A 691 -15.51 16.51 -32.85
N PRO A 692 -16.76 16.98 -32.63
CA PRO A 692 -17.00 18.25 -31.94
C PRO A 692 -16.41 18.35 -30.53
N TYR A 693 -16.33 17.25 -29.77
CA TYR A 693 -15.76 17.29 -28.42
C TYR A 693 -14.24 17.47 -28.46
N THR A 694 -13.57 16.79 -29.39
CA THR A 694 -12.13 17.00 -29.59
C THR A 694 -11.84 18.43 -30.02
N VAL A 695 -12.58 18.97 -30.99
CA VAL A 695 -12.39 20.36 -31.44
C VAL A 695 -12.60 21.36 -30.30
N ALA A 696 -13.66 21.20 -29.51
CA ALA A 696 -13.95 22.08 -28.38
C ALA A 696 -12.84 22.03 -27.31
N HIS A 697 -12.38 20.82 -26.96
CA HIS A 697 -11.31 20.60 -25.99
C HIS A 697 -9.98 21.22 -26.44
N LEU A 698 -9.55 20.93 -27.66
CA LEU A 698 -8.29 21.45 -28.20
C LEU A 698 -8.33 22.98 -28.35
N SER A 699 -9.47 23.55 -28.75
CA SER A 699 -9.64 25.00 -28.83
C SER A 699 -9.58 25.66 -27.45
N GLU A 700 -10.20 25.06 -26.43
CA GLU A 700 -10.16 25.56 -25.05
C GLU A 700 -8.75 25.46 -24.46
N ALA A 701 -8.05 24.34 -24.68
CA ALA A 701 -6.67 24.13 -24.26
C ALA A 701 -5.75 25.22 -24.84
N GLN A 702 -5.88 25.54 -26.13
CA GLN A 702 -5.12 26.60 -26.79
C GLN A 702 -5.35 27.96 -26.11
N VAL A 703 -6.62 28.34 -25.89
CA VAL A 703 -6.99 29.60 -25.22
C VAL A 703 -6.46 29.66 -23.80
N ARG A 704 -6.51 28.54 -23.07
CA ARG A 704 -6.03 28.45 -21.70
C ARG A 704 -4.51 28.61 -21.63
N ILE A 705 -3.76 27.97 -22.53
CA ILE A 705 -2.31 28.14 -22.64
C ILE A 705 -1.96 29.59 -22.94
N ASP A 706 -2.65 30.23 -23.89
CA ASP A 706 -2.41 31.63 -24.25
C ASP A 706 -2.55 32.56 -23.05
N LYS A 707 -3.66 32.43 -22.32
CA LYS A 707 -3.90 33.23 -21.11
C LYS A 707 -2.85 33.01 -20.03
N ALA A 708 -2.39 31.76 -19.85
CA ALA A 708 -1.37 31.44 -18.85
C ALA A 708 -0.01 32.05 -19.22
N LEU A 709 0.40 31.93 -20.49
CA LEU A 709 1.66 32.50 -20.99
C LEU A 709 1.64 34.03 -20.93
N ASP A 710 0.51 34.67 -21.22
CA ASP A 710 0.34 36.12 -21.13
C ASP A 710 0.37 36.61 -19.67
N ALA A 711 -0.28 35.90 -18.75
CA ALA A 711 -0.30 36.26 -17.32
C ALA A 711 1.11 36.28 -16.71
N GLN A 712 1.97 35.32 -17.09
CA GLN A 712 3.37 35.32 -16.64
C GLN A 712 4.14 36.55 -17.08
N TYR A 713 3.86 37.09 -18.26
CA TYR A 713 4.50 38.32 -18.73
C TYR A 713 4.12 39.50 -17.80
N ILE A 714 2.84 39.59 -17.40
CA ILE A 714 2.35 40.65 -16.51
C ILE A 714 2.98 40.55 -15.11
N TYR A 715 3.07 39.35 -14.53
CA TYR A 715 3.71 39.16 -13.22
C TYR A 715 5.24 39.42 -13.26
N ASN A 716 5.93 39.03 -14.34
CA ASN A 716 7.36 39.31 -14.49
C ASN A 716 7.68 40.81 -14.68
N VAL A 717 6.76 41.60 -15.24
CA VAL A 717 6.94 43.06 -15.34
C VAL A 717 6.99 43.71 -13.95
N HIS A 718 6.22 43.20 -12.98
CA HIS A 718 6.25 43.68 -11.60
C HIS A 718 7.52 43.25 -10.83
N SER A 719 8.16 42.13 -11.18
CA SER A 719 9.42 41.69 -10.56
C SER A 719 10.67 42.34 -11.17
N LEU A 720 10.57 42.88 -12.39
CA LEU A 720 11.62 43.68 -13.04
C LEU A 720 11.63 45.16 -12.61
N GLY A 721 10.56 45.63 -11.96
CA GLY A 721 10.44 46.98 -11.43
C GLY A 721 10.91 47.08 -9.98
N GLY A 722 12.22 47.26 -9.76
CA GLY A 722 12.74 47.79 -8.49
C GLY A 722 12.22 49.21 -8.27
N GLY A 723 11.04 49.36 -7.68
CA GLY A 723 10.44 50.66 -7.44
C GLY A 723 9.11 50.56 -6.68
N ARG A 724 9.16 50.83 -5.37
CA ARG A 724 7.97 51.15 -4.54
C ARG A 724 7.11 52.22 -5.24
N GLY A 725 5.83 51.93 -5.49
CA GLY A 725 4.80 52.89 -5.91
C GLY A 725 3.43 52.21 -5.99
N PRO A 726 2.31 52.89 -5.63
CA PRO A 726 1.36 52.38 -4.64
C PRO A 726 0.28 51.46 -5.19
N SER A 727 -0.08 50.47 -4.37
CA SER A 727 -1.24 49.59 -4.52
C SER A 727 -2.52 50.41 -4.54
N ILE A 728 -3.26 50.35 -5.65
CA ILE A 728 -4.64 50.81 -5.72
C ILE A 728 -5.51 49.75 -5.03
N LEU A 729 -5.95 50.04 -3.81
CA LEU A 729 -6.97 49.27 -3.09
C LEU A 729 -8.34 49.51 -3.73
N PHE A 730 -8.95 48.45 -4.27
CA PHE A 730 -10.40 48.39 -4.37
C PHE A 730 -10.96 47.92 -3.03
N LEU A 731 -11.50 48.86 -2.27
CA LEU A 731 -12.28 48.61 -1.05
C LEU A 731 -13.53 47.79 -1.40
N LYS A 732 -13.61 46.57 -0.88
CA LYS A 732 -14.85 45.81 -0.77
C LYS A 732 -15.28 45.91 0.70
N GLU A 733 -16.44 46.52 0.95
CA GLU A 733 -16.99 46.72 2.29
C GLU A 733 -17.24 45.38 3.00
N PRO A 734 -16.94 45.28 4.32
CA PRO A 734 -17.28 44.10 5.12
C PRO A 734 -18.73 44.20 5.63
N ASN A 735 -19.52 43.17 5.35
CA ASN A 735 -20.85 42.98 5.94
C ASN A 735 -20.73 42.80 7.47
N ALA A 736 -21.55 43.56 8.20
CA ALA A 736 -21.68 43.53 9.65
C ALA A 736 -22.30 42.21 10.17
N PRO A 737 -21.98 41.79 11.42
CA PRO A 737 -22.63 40.65 12.07
C PRO A 737 -23.99 41.05 12.67
N PRO A 738 -24.99 40.15 12.71
CA PRO A 738 -26.22 40.42 13.45
C PRO A 738 -25.99 40.18 14.96
N GLN A 739 -26.31 41.21 15.75
CA GLN A 739 -26.50 41.12 17.20
C GLN A 739 -27.90 40.55 17.50
N GLY A 740 -27.93 39.55 18.39
CA GLY A 740 -28.90 39.35 19.47
C GLY A 740 -30.41 39.27 19.18
N ASN A 741 -31.00 38.11 19.47
CA ASN A 741 -31.75 37.87 20.71
C ASN A 741 -31.86 36.37 20.99
#